data_AF-A0A2S8F7S2-F1
#
_entry.id   AF-A0A2S8F7S2-F1
#
_cell.length_a   1.000
_cell.length_b   1.000
_cell.length_c   1.000
_cell.angle_alpha   90.00
_cell.angle_beta   90.00
_cell.angle_gamma   90.00
#
_symmetry.space_group_name_H-M   'P 1'
#
loop_
_entity.id
_entity.type
_entity.pdbx_description
1 polymer ?
#
loop_
_entity_poly.entity_id
_entity_poly.type
_entity_poly.pdbx_seq_one_letter_code
_entity_poly.pdbx_strand_id
1 'polypeptide(L)'
;MPCEEDSKRIRQAIRQKQALLIRLEAHDTSIQAEHRKLKQAAAILLNPDRKEEYDNSIALELQPFEENKLPFLDDPELVGALPPLPQSHTSTPKKTAPRLSQDQIRLIGIACVLMILLFFVVIPFVWTSEDSTEDVASADAQEVVNASADIVPPVDSSLPQDATFPAKDQSEESVETARENDSTSDPPEDTASTPPFSETASTESGFPPATPAGNTNSEASPTSFPSNPLPSIRSPEVELLAEVDLPPLPNAESPTSKPVQIGQVNESARKDFSMRLDSGACNLDRLYRFELSRATPPESLSWRVQVVVDDSSSKALGVPANYRPIEEPIARFFIDANGSLQFEWSLSTRYPAAEQLRNARLLVSVANKTHIVALRKAVRSPSHVVSLENEVDENPIHLTALPASENIFLELTQTSNISLPVEISPDSRRIHPNEPMTVTLGAPQDTVKVQFRIALKRKEDDELSIAIVPRYFMNDRWSEFTKASVSSSVARVQRAIYDGKQEVNQSLSAIKALEDQISKLSNRQPANLQEAGAISRALDQARSQHKAHVSRVKRRSNQVPTSYVALAMLHRVAVLGQVLHNTAQLKYRVFAVGNTGEINLLVADSTPATSPAPEGFDLANRYSSPIGDWVLFSKPPMRYEFLSGGSLRVRNFLTNQETASGRWSQKETEITLEARGKQVVYEMKDGVEMRSDDGIGLFRQIDAP
;
A
#
# COMPACT_ATOMS: atom_id res chain seq x y z
N MET A 1 -43.86 22.65 9.92
CA MET A 1 -44.27 21.23 10.06
C MET A 1 -43.85 20.52 8.78
N PRO A 2 -43.08 19.42 8.85
CA PRO A 2 -42.68 18.70 7.65
C PRO A 2 -43.91 18.16 6.92
N CYS A 3 -43.88 18.22 5.59
CA CYS A 3 -44.94 17.71 4.72
C CYS A 3 -45.12 16.21 4.97
N GLU A 4 -46.36 15.70 4.93
CA GLU A 4 -46.68 14.29 5.18
C GLU A 4 -45.88 13.34 4.26
N GLU A 5 -45.52 13.83 3.08
CA GLU A 5 -44.72 13.14 2.08
C GLU A 5 -43.25 12.95 2.50
N ASP A 6 -42.64 13.95 3.15
CA ASP A 6 -41.28 13.85 3.71
C ASP A 6 -41.24 12.85 4.87
N SER A 7 -42.29 12.85 5.68
CA SER A 7 -42.43 11.90 6.78
C SER A 7 -42.58 10.45 6.27
N LYS A 8 -43.20 10.23 5.10
CA LYS A 8 -43.26 8.91 4.46
C LYS A 8 -41.90 8.49 3.89
N ARG A 9 -41.17 9.40 3.24
CA ARG A 9 -39.82 9.13 2.70
C ARG A 9 -38.82 8.77 3.81
N ILE A 10 -38.84 9.51 4.92
CA ILE A 10 -37.97 9.24 6.08
C ILE A 10 -38.28 7.86 6.69
N ARG A 11 -39.56 7.50 6.85
CA ARG A 11 -39.96 6.18 7.35
C ARG A 11 -39.51 5.05 6.43
N GLN A 12 -39.59 5.24 5.12
CA GLN A 12 -39.16 4.24 4.14
C GLN A 12 -37.63 4.05 4.16
N ALA A 13 -36.87 5.14 4.25
CA ALA A 13 -35.41 5.09 4.38
C ALA A 13 -34.96 4.38 5.68
N ILE A 14 -35.64 4.64 6.80
CA ILE A 14 -35.37 3.96 8.08
C ILE A 14 -35.64 2.45 7.96
N ARG A 15 -36.74 2.03 7.33
CA ARG A 15 -37.06 0.61 7.12
C ARG A 15 -36.04 -0.09 6.23
N GLN A 16 -35.61 0.55 5.14
CA GLN A 16 -34.58 0.00 4.24
C GLN A 16 -33.24 -0.16 4.97
N LYS A 17 -32.86 0.82 5.79
CA LYS A 17 -31.63 0.76 6.60
C LYS A 17 -31.70 -0.31 7.70
N GLN A 18 -32.85 -0.50 8.35
CA GLN A 18 -33.06 -1.60 9.31
C GLN A 18 -32.95 -2.97 8.65
N ALA A 19 -33.51 -3.16 7.46
CA ALA A 19 -33.39 -4.42 6.72
C ALA A 19 -31.93 -4.74 6.32
N LEU A 20 -31.15 -3.72 5.96
CA LEU A 20 -29.70 -3.86 5.70
C LEU A 20 -28.92 -4.22 6.98
N LEU A 21 -29.24 -3.60 8.10
CA LEU A 21 -28.57 -3.87 9.39
C LEU A 21 -28.89 -5.28 9.91
N ILE A 22 -30.14 -5.75 9.80
CA ILE A 22 -30.51 -7.14 10.16
C ILE A 22 -29.74 -8.16 9.31
N ARG A 23 -29.46 -7.84 8.04
CA ARG A 23 -28.59 -8.67 7.18
C ARG A 23 -27.13 -8.66 7.61
N LEU A 24 -26.65 -7.58 8.22
CA LEU A 24 -25.28 -7.40 8.68
C LEU A 24 -25.05 -7.86 10.14
N GLU A 25 -26.12 -7.98 10.94
CA GLU A 25 -26.09 -8.42 12.35
C GLU A 25 -25.56 -9.85 12.57
N ALA A 26 -25.37 -10.63 11.51
CA ALA A 26 -24.77 -11.96 11.61
C ALA A 26 -23.27 -11.95 12.00
N HIS A 27 -22.57 -10.81 11.91
CA HIS A 27 -21.10 -10.82 11.99
C HIS A 27 -20.41 -9.74 12.85
N ASP A 28 -21.10 -8.77 13.46
CA ASP A 28 -20.38 -7.71 14.21
C ASP A 28 -21.18 -7.07 15.37
N THR A 29 -20.55 -6.97 16.53
CA THR A 29 -21.08 -6.35 17.77
C THR A 29 -21.16 -4.83 17.69
N SER A 30 -20.36 -4.17 16.85
CA SER A 30 -20.42 -2.73 16.60
C SER A 30 -21.73 -2.33 15.89
N ILE A 31 -22.19 -3.19 14.97
CA ILE A 31 -23.43 -3.02 14.21
C ILE A 31 -24.67 -3.14 15.12
N GLN A 32 -24.61 -3.97 16.17
CA GLN A 32 -25.67 -4.04 17.17
C GLN A 32 -25.84 -2.71 17.94
N ALA A 33 -24.75 -2.01 18.24
CA ALA A 33 -24.82 -0.71 18.92
C ALA A 33 -25.44 0.39 18.02
N GLU A 34 -25.12 0.40 16.73
CA GLU A 34 -25.77 1.30 15.77
C GLU A 34 -27.24 0.94 15.54
N HIS A 35 -27.57 -0.35 15.42
CA HIS A 35 -28.95 -0.80 15.27
C HIS A 35 -29.81 -0.40 16.47
N ARG A 36 -29.26 -0.46 17.69
CA ARG A 36 -29.92 0.03 18.92
C ARG A 36 -30.19 1.53 18.86
N LYS A 37 -29.23 2.36 18.43
CA LYS A 37 -29.41 3.81 18.27
C LYS A 37 -30.47 4.14 17.21
N LEU A 38 -30.51 3.39 16.10
CA LEU A 38 -31.49 3.56 15.03
C LEU A 38 -32.90 3.12 15.44
N LYS A 39 -33.04 2.03 16.21
CA LYS A 39 -34.32 1.64 16.83
C LYS A 39 -34.83 2.72 17.77
N GLN A 40 -33.96 3.29 18.60
CA GLN A 40 -34.32 4.37 19.52
C GLN A 40 -34.77 5.64 18.77
N ALA A 41 -34.03 6.05 17.73
CA ALA A 41 -34.40 7.18 16.89
C ALA A 41 -35.72 6.95 16.11
N ALA A 42 -35.93 5.74 15.60
CA ALA A 42 -37.16 5.36 14.90
C ALA A 42 -38.37 5.34 15.84
N ALA A 43 -38.22 4.83 17.06
CA ALA A 43 -39.30 4.83 18.07
C ALA A 43 -39.74 6.25 18.43
N ILE A 44 -38.77 7.16 18.63
CA ILE A 44 -39.03 8.58 18.91
C ILE A 44 -39.75 9.28 17.74
N LEU A 45 -39.40 8.93 16.50
CA LEU A 45 -40.00 9.53 15.29
C LEU A 45 -41.36 8.96 14.90
N LEU A 46 -41.66 7.70 15.26
CA LEU A 46 -42.88 7.01 14.82
C LEU A 46 -44.05 7.16 15.78
N ASN A 47 -43.82 7.35 17.08
CA ASN A 47 -44.87 7.58 18.07
C ASN A 47 -44.31 8.29 19.32
N PRO A 48 -44.27 9.64 19.35
CA PRO A 48 -43.66 10.39 20.44
C PRO A 48 -44.34 10.13 21.80
N ASP A 49 -45.63 9.77 21.81
CA ASP A 49 -46.42 9.55 23.02
C ASP A 49 -46.17 8.19 23.71
N ARG A 50 -45.38 7.29 23.10
CA ARG A 50 -45.04 5.95 23.66
C ARG A 50 -43.60 5.79 24.11
N LYS A 51 -42.85 6.89 24.22
CA LYS A 51 -41.43 6.88 24.57
C LYS A 51 -41.13 6.16 25.89
N GLU A 52 -41.95 6.39 26.93
CA GLU A 52 -41.77 5.74 28.24
C GLU A 52 -41.97 4.22 28.21
N GLU A 53 -42.87 3.71 27.35
CA GLU A 53 -43.12 2.28 27.22
C GLU A 53 -41.91 1.56 26.59
N TYR A 54 -41.25 2.21 25.62
CA TYR A 54 -40.02 1.70 25.00
C TYR A 54 -38.80 1.80 25.91
N ASP A 55 -38.63 2.93 26.61
CA ASP A 55 -37.53 3.12 27.56
C ASP A 55 -37.60 2.07 28.70
N ASN A 56 -38.80 1.69 29.13
CA ASN A 56 -39.03 0.62 30.11
C ASN A 56 -38.75 -0.79 29.55
N SER A 57 -39.07 -1.06 28.27
CA SER A 57 -38.74 -2.36 27.65
C SER A 57 -37.23 -2.58 27.52
N ILE A 58 -36.48 -1.51 27.22
CA ILE A 58 -35.01 -1.55 27.09
C ILE A 58 -34.36 -1.68 28.47
N ALA A 59 -34.92 -1.04 29.51
CA ALA A 59 -34.43 -1.19 30.89
C ALA A 59 -34.60 -2.61 31.45
N LEU A 60 -35.66 -3.33 31.04
CA LEU A 60 -35.88 -4.74 31.39
C LEU A 60 -34.91 -5.69 30.65
N GLU A 61 -34.48 -5.33 29.45
CA GLU A 61 -33.48 -6.06 28.66
C GLU A 61 -32.03 -5.82 29.16
N LEU A 62 -31.84 -4.86 30.08
CA LEU A 62 -30.55 -4.44 30.64
C LEU A 62 -30.22 -5.03 32.02
N GLN A 63 -30.91 -6.08 32.50
CA GLN A 63 -30.44 -6.80 33.68
C GLN A 63 -29.14 -7.58 33.34
N PRO A 64 -28.02 -7.32 34.05
CA PRO A 64 -26.79 -8.06 33.81
C PRO A 64 -26.93 -9.51 34.28
N PHE A 65 -26.50 -10.45 33.42
CA PHE A 65 -26.17 -11.81 33.81
C PHE A 65 -24.99 -11.78 34.80
N GLU A 66 -25.28 -11.71 36.09
CA GLU A 66 -24.34 -12.10 37.14
C GLU A 66 -24.40 -13.61 37.31
N GLU A 67 -23.50 -14.36 36.66
CA GLU A 67 -23.02 -15.66 37.16
C GLU A 67 -21.87 -16.19 36.29
N ASN A 68 -20.64 -16.05 36.80
CA ASN A 68 -19.59 -17.09 36.76
C ASN A 68 -18.42 -16.62 37.63
N LYS A 69 -18.54 -16.88 38.92
CA LYS A 69 -17.40 -16.86 39.85
C LYS A 69 -16.53 -18.07 39.53
N LEU A 70 -15.30 -17.82 39.11
CA LEU A 70 -14.21 -18.80 39.11
C LEU A 70 -13.98 -19.30 40.55
N PRO A 71 -13.89 -20.61 40.81
CA PRO A 71 -13.34 -21.14 42.04
C PRO A 71 -11.81 -21.12 41.96
N PHE A 72 -11.13 -21.26 43.11
CA PHE A 72 -9.67 -21.35 43.31
C PHE A 72 -8.94 -20.03 43.59
N LEU A 73 -8.93 -19.66 44.87
CA LEU A 73 -7.74 -19.34 45.66
C LEU A 73 -8.21 -18.97 47.06
N ASP A 74 -8.27 -19.96 47.97
CA ASP A 74 -8.22 -19.74 49.41
C ASP A 74 -7.81 -21.06 50.07
N ASP A 75 -6.55 -21.12 50.47
CA ASP A 75 -6.03 -22.15 51.37
C ASP A 75 -5.40 -21.40 52.56
N PRO A 76 -6.07 -21.32 53.73
CA PRO A 76 -5.47 -20.76 54.92
C PRO A 76 -5.49 -21.78 56.07
N GLU A 77 -4.50 -22.66 56.11
CA GLU A 77 -4.01 -23.21 57.38
C GLU A 77 -2.76 -22.42 57.84
N LEU A 78 -2.74 -22.08 59.13
CA LEU A 78 -1.81 -21.21 59.85
C LEU A 78 -2.03 -19.69 59.72
N VAL A 79 -2.68 -19.09 60.70
CA VAL A 79 -2.06 -18.21 61.71
C VAL A 79 -3.10 -17.88 62.80
N GLY A 80 -2.67 -18.03 64.05
CA GLY A 80 -3.51 -17.93 65.23
C GLY A 80 -3.93 -16.52 65.64
N ALA A 81 -5.05 -16.51 66.37
CA ALA A 81 -5.50 -15.60 67.42
C ALA A 81 -4.94 -14.16 67.46
N LEU A 82 -5.79 -13.18 67.11
CA LEU A 82 -5.77 -11.82 67.65
C LEU A 82 -7.22 -11.32 67.91
N PRO A 83 -7.43 -10.42 68.89
CA PRO A 83 -8.74 -10.11 69.49
C PRO A 83 -9.57 -9.08 68.70
N PRO A 84 -10.88 -8.91 69.00
CA PRO A 84 -11.77 -8.09 68.19
C PRO A 84 -11.53 -6.58 68.39
N LEU A 85 -11.41 -5.85 67.28
CA LEU A 85 -11.47 -4.38 67.25
C LEU A 85 -12.92 -3.90 67.05
N PRO A 86 -13.26 -2.69 67.56
CA PRO A 86 -14.63 -2.24 67.74
C PRO A 86 -15.27 -1.73 66.44
N GLN A 87 -16.59 -1.89 66.37
CA GLN A 87 -17.45 -1.34 65.32
C GLN A 87 -17.39 0.18 65.29
N SER A 88 -16.87 0.75 64.20
CA SER A 88 -17.00 2.18 63.90
C SER A 88 -18.14 2.41 62.91
N HIS A 89 -19.23 3.03 63.37
CA HIS A 89 -20.23 3.65 62.51
C HIS A 89 -19.60 4.85 61.78
N THR A 90 -19.53 4.81 60.45
CA THR A 90 -19.28 6.00 59.63
C THR A 90 -20.30 6.06 58.49
N SER A 91 -21.38 6.81 58.72
CA SER A 91 -22.27 7.30 57.68
C SER A 91 -21.53 8.33 56.83
N THR A 92 -21.27 8.02 55.56
CA THR A 92 -20.75 9.00 54.60
C THR A 92 -21.91 9.76 53.96
N PRO A 93 -21.89 11.11 53.93
CA PRO A 93 -22.88 11.87 53.17
C PRO A 93 -22.58 11.82 51.67
N LYS A 94 -23.57 11.46 50.86
CA LYS A 94 -23.55 11.58 49.40
C LYS A 94 -23.28 13.05 49.01
N LYS A 95 -22.10 13.32 48.44
CA LYS A 95 -21.80 14.58 47.77
C LYS A 95 -22.62 14.67 46.48
N THR A 96 -23.61 15.55 46.48
CA THR A 96 -24.33 16.00 45.29
C THR A 96 -23.37 16.76 44.38
N ALA A 97 -23.29 16.38 43.11
CA ALA A 97 -22.49 17.09 42.11
C ALA A 97 -23.00 18.55 41.97
N PRO A 98 -22.09 19.52 41.77
CA PRO A 98 -22.49 20.91 41.57
C PRO A 98 -23.32 21.02 40.29
N ARG A 99 -24.55 21.54 40.42
CA ARG A 99 -25.37 21.92 39.27
C ARG A 99 -24.66 23.08 38.57
N LEU A 100 -24.25 22.87 37.32
CA LEU A 100 -23.81 23.98 36.47
C LEU A 100 -24.91 25.02 36.40
N SER A 101 -24.56 26.29 36.62
CA SER A 101 -25.53 27.39 36.48
C SER A 101 -25.96 27.49 35.01
N GLN A 102 -27.18 27.99 34.80
CA GLN A 102 -27.74 28.17 33.45
C GLN A 102 -26.85 29.05 32.56
N ASP A 103 -26.07 29.96 33.16
CA ASP A 103 -25.10 30.80 32.46
C ASP A 103 -23.87 30.01 32.00
N GLN A 104 -23.40 29.02 32.76
CA GLN A 104 -22.31 28.14 32.31
C GLN A 104 -22.75 27.23 31.16
N ILE A 105 -24.00 26.77 31.17
CA ILE A 105 -24.56 25.98 30.05
C ILE A 105 -24.65 26.85 28.79
N ARG A 106 -25.05 28.12 28.92
CA ARG A 106 -25.06 29.07 27.79
C ARG A 106 -23.66 29.36 27.27
N LEU A 107 -22.68 29.54 28.15
CA LEU A 107 -21.29 29.79 27.77
C LEU A 107 -20.70 28.60 27.01
N ILE A 108 -20.96 27.37 27.48
CA ILE A 108 -20.54 26.13 26.80
C ILE A 108 -21.24 26.02 25.43
N GLY A 109 -22.52 26.34 25.35
CA GLY A 109 -23.26 26.36 24.08
C GLY A 109 -22.67 27.34 23.06
N ILE A 110 -22.35 28.56 23.49
CA ILE A 110 -21.71 29.58 22.63
C ILE A 110 -20.33 29.12 22.18
N ALA A 111 -19.52 28.54 23.08
CA ALA A 111 -18.20 28.01 22.75
C ALA A 111 -18.28 26.86 21.73
N CYS A 112 -19.26 25.96 21.85
CA CYS A 112 -19.49 24.90 20.88
C CYS A 112 -19.91 25.44 19.50
N VAL A 113 -20.78 26.45 19.45
CA VAL A 113 -21.20 27.08 18.19
C VAL A 113 -20.03 27.81 17.51
N LEU A 114 -19.19 28.51 18.29
CA LEU A 114 -17.98 29.15 17.77
C LEU A 114 -16.98 28.13 17.23
N MET A 115 -16.76 27.01 17.92
CA MET A 115 -15.90 25.92 17.43
C MET A 115 -16.42 25.31 16.12
N ILE A 116 -17.74 25.11 16.01
CA ILE A 116 -18.36 24.60 14.77
C ILE A 116 -18.18 25.61 13.63
N LEU A 117 -18.44 26.90 13.88
CA LEU A 117 -18.22 27.97 12.89
C LEU A 117 -16.75 28.05 12.45
N LEU A 118 -15.81 27.94 13.38
CA LEU A 118 -14.38 27.97 13.07
C LEU A 118 -13.96 26.74 12.25
N PHE A 119 -14.53 25.57 12.53
CA PHE A 119 -14.33 24.35 11.74
C PHE A 119 -14.84 24.51 10.29
N PHE A 120 -16.00 25.15 10.10
CA PHE A 120 -16.56 25.39 8.76
C PHE A 120 -15.88 26.52 7.97
N VAL A 121 -15.17 27.45 8.62
CA VAL A 121 -14.45 28.53 7.94
C VAL A 121 -13.00 28.16 7.64
N VAL A 122 -12.32 27.47 8.56
CA VAL A 122 -10.88 27.19 8.43
C VAL A 122 -10.60 26.00 7.50
N ILE A 123 -11.45 24.96 7.52
CA ILE A 123 -11.20 23.75 6.71
C ILE A 123 -11.28 24.01 5.20
N PRO A 124 -12.26 24.78 4.67
CA PRO A 124 -12.26 25.13 3.26
C PRO A 124 -11.02 25.96 2.90
N PHE A 125 -10.59 26.88 3.77
CA PHE A 125 -9.44 27.74 3.50
C PHE A 125 -8.13 26.94 3.40
N VAL A 126 -7.94 25.94 4.27
CA VAL A 126 -6.78 25.02 4.22
C VAL A 126 -6.84 24.11 2.99
N TRP A 127 -8.02 23.68 2.56
CA TRP A 127 -8.19 22.88 1.34
C TRP A 127 -8.06 23.67 0.04
N THR A 128 -8.21 25.01 0.09
CA THR A 128 -8.02 25.88 -1.09
C THR A 128 -6.63 26.50 -1.19
N SER A 129 -5.78 26.37 -0.16
CA SER A 129 -4.44 27.00 -0.13
C SER A 129 -3.29 26.08 -0.51
N GLU A 130 -3.56 24.87 -0.98
CA GLU A 130 -2.54 23.85 -1.28
C GLU A 130 -2.31 23.71 -2.79
N ASP A 131 -2.22 24.84 -3.51
CA ASP A 131 -1.96 24.86 -4.96
C ASP A 131 -1.10 26.05 -5.45
N SER A 132 -0.34 26.70 -4.56
CA SER A 132 0.60 27.75 -5.00
C SER A 132 1.80 27.92 -4.07
N THR A 133 2.81 27.07 -4.23
CA THR A 133 4.20 27.47 -4.02
C THR A 133 5.04 26.91 -5.14
N GLU A 134 5.44 27.83 -6.02
CA GLU A 134 6.35 27.66 -7.15
C GLU A 134 7.70 27.10 -6.72
N ASP A 135 8.17 26.12 -7.49
CA ASP A 135 9.59 25.85 -7.68
C ASP A 135 10.24 27.04 -8.39
N VAL A 136 11.05 27.81 -7.65
CA VAL A 136 12.06 28.69 -8.24
C VAL A 136 13.25 27.80 -8.62
N ALA A 137 13.21 27.25 -9.84
CA ALA A 137 14.39 26.70 -10.49
C ALA A 137 15.18 27.82 -11.17
N SER A 138 16.33 28.11 -10.59
CA SER A 138 17.42 28.89 -11.17
C SER A 138 18.10 28.15 -12.32
N ALA A 139 18.05 28.74 -13.51
CA ALA A 139 18.96 28.56 -14.64
C ALA A 139 19.05 29.95 -15.31
N ASP A 140 20.13 30.49 -15.84
CA ASP A 140 21.47 30.02 -16.17
C ASP A 140 22.35 31.28 -16.33
N ALA A 141 23.68 31.12 -16.26
CA ALA A 141 24.65 32.16 -16.59
C ALA A 141 25.21 31.96 -18.00
N GLN A 142 25.50 33.09 -18.66
CA GLN A 142 26.10 33.29 -20.01
C GLN A 142 25.10 33.12 -21.18
N GLU A 143 24.93 34.04 -22.12
CA GLU A 143 25.95 34.78 -22.89
C GLU A 143 25.37 36.06 -23.57
N VAL A 144 26.06 37.19 -23.35
CA VAL A 144 26.37 38.35 -24.25
C VAL A 144 25.32 38.88 -25.26
N VAL A 145 25.01 40.19 -25.17
CA VAL A 145 25.25 41.27 -26.19
C VAL A 145 24.22 42.43 -26.06
N ASN A 146 24.77 43.62 -25.79
CA ASN A 146 24.32 44.99 -26.15
C ASN A 146 23.18 45.74 -25.42
N ALA A 147 23.59 46.91 -24.92
CA ALA A 147 23.05 48.27 -25.18
C ALA A 147 22.55 49.05 -23.95
N SER A 148 23.47 49.86 -23.42
CA SER A 148 23.34 51.30 -23.09
C SER A 148 22.04 51.86 -22.49
N ALA A 149 22.13 52.39 -21.27
CA ALA A 149 22.25 53.84 -20.98
C ALA A 149 21.58 54.25 -19.65
N ASP A 150 22.36 55.00 -18.85
CA ASP A 150 22.02 56.09 -17.93
C ASP A 150 20.75 56.02 -17.04
N ILE A 151 20.94 56.18 -15.73
CA ILE A 151 20.70 57.43 -14.97
C ILE A 151 20.92 57.16 -13.46
N VAL A 152 21.66 58.06 -12.82
CA VAL A 152 21.99 58.18 -11.39
C VAL A 152 21.61 59.64 -11.01
N PRO A 153 21.43 60.05 -9.73
CA PRO A 153 20.63 59.63 -8.56
C PRO A 153 19.74 60.87 -8.16
N PRO A 154 19.58 61.41 -6.92
CA PRO A 154 19.87 61.00 -5.52
C PRO A 154 18.75 61.29 -4.49
N VAL A 155 19.00 61.02 -3.19
CA VAL A 155 18.96 61.98 -2.05
C VAL A 155 18.46 61.37 -0.71
N ASP A 156 19.42 61.36 0.23
CA ASP A 156 19.40 61.69 1.68
C ASP A 156 18.62 60.97 2.80
N SER A 157 19.46 60.56 3.78
CA SER A 157 19.49 60.95 5.21
C SER A 157 18.37 60.54 6.18
N SER A 158 18.71 59.72 7.19
CA SER A 158 18.95 60.19 8.58
C SER A 158 19.26 59.05 9.58
N LEU A 159 20.42 59.19 10.25
CA LEU A 159 20.84 58.63 11.55
C LEU A 159 20.17 59.41 12.73
N PRO A 160 20.47 59.27 14.06
CA PRO A 160 21.42 58.37 14.80
C PRO A 160 20.94 57.81 16.20
N GLN A 161 21.88 57.13 16.91
CA GLN A 161 22.13 57.03 18.39
C GLN A 161 21.24 56.06 19.21
N ASP A 162 21.72 55.26 20.19
CA ASP A 162 22.89 55.26 21.10
C ASP A 162 23.22 53.79 21.52
N ALA A 163 24.46 53.31 21.46
CA ALA A 163 25.50 53.26 22.52
C ALA A 163 25.24 52.28 23.69
N THR A 164 26.07 51.22 23.81
CA THR A 164 26.99 50.94 24.96
C THR A 164 27.72 49.59 24.79
N PHE A 165 29.05 49.66 24.62
CA PHE A 165 30.09 48.61 24.76
C PHE A 165 30.26 48.20 26.25
N PRO A 166 31.10 47.22 26.69
CA PRO A 166 32.33 46.64 26.07
C PRO A 166 32.45 45.10 26.28
N ALA A 167 33.53 44.35 26.02
CA ALA A 167 34.68 44.33 25.11
C ALA A 167 35.55 43.10 25.52
N LYS A 168 36.48 42.72 24.65
CA LYS A 168 37.76 41.99 24.89
C LYS A 168 37.72 40.47 25.12
N ASP A 169 38.67 39.67 24.62
CA ASP A 169 39.95 39.87 23.90
C ASP A 169 40.25 38.55 23.14
N GLN A 170 40.64 38.59 21.86
CA GLN A 170 42.01 38.36 21.30
C GLN A 170 42.52 36.90 21.45
N SER A 171 43.15 36.25 20.46
CA SER A 171 44.01 36.67 19.33
C SER A 171 44.09 35.49 18.32
N GLU A 172 43.93 35.71 17.00
CA GLU A 172 44.98 35.95 15.99
C GLU A 172 46.06 34.86 15.87
N GLU A 173 46.09 34.15 14.73
CA GLU A 173 47.27 34.13 13.85
C GLU A 173 46.85 33.76 12.42
N SER A 174 47.30 34.59 11.48
CA SER A 174 47.02 34.57 10.05
C SER A 174 48.29 34.12 9.33
N VAL A 175 48.22 33.23 8.33
CA VAL A 175 49.18 33.27 7.21
C VAL A 175 48.47 32.97 5.89
N GLU A 176 48.55 34.00 5.07
CA GLU A 176 48.21 34.19 3.68
C GLU A 176 49.35 33.70 2.77
N THR A 177 49.04 33.08 1.63
CA THR A 177 49.67 33.20 0.28
C THR A 177 49.38 31.93 -0.53
N ALA A 178 48.57 31.93 -1.59
CA ALA A 178 48.69 32.59 -2.91
C ALA A 178 49.39 31.72 -3.97
N ARG A 179 48.72 31.67 -5.15
CA ARG A 179 49.26 31.35 -6.50
C ARG A 179 49.60 29.89 -6.79
N GLU A 180 49.48 29.37 -8.01
CA GLU A 180 48.85 29.74 -9.29
C GLU A 180 49.00 28.47 -10.16
N ASN A 181 48.01 28.23 -11.02
CA ASN A 181 48.10 27.68 -12.37
C ASN A 181 48.55 26.23 -12.67
N ASP A 182 47.68 25.66 -13.53
CA ASP A 182 47.95 24.98 -14.79
C ASP A 182 48.16 23.46 -14.83
N SER A 183 47.10 22.84 -15.34
CA SER A 183 47.07 22.17 -16.66
C SER A 183 47.85 20.87 -16.89
N THR A 184 47.03 19.84 -17.12
CA THR A 184 47.11 18.91 -18.25
C THR A 184 48.20 17.84 -18.21
N SER A 185 47.79 16.57 -18.13
CA SER A 185 47.99 15.52 -19.17
C SER A 185 47.89 14.11 -18.57
N ASP A 186 46.90 13.36 -19.04
CA ASP A 186 46.87 11.95 -19.51
C ASP A 186 47.84 10.85 -18.98
N PRO A 187 47.44 9.57 -19.10
CA PRO A 187 47.67 8.50 -18.12
C PRO A 187 48.91 7.62 -18.45
N PRO A 188 49.20 6.62 -17.59
CA PRO A 188 49.88 5.44 -18.07
C PRO A 188 49.15 4.12 -17.77
N GLU A 189 49.33 3.26 -18.76
CA GLU A 189 49.04 1.83 -18.92
C GLU A 189 49.80 0.92 -17.94
N ASP A 190 49.22 -0.27 -17.75
CA ASP A 190 49.83 -1.57 -17.48
C ASP A 190 50.83 -1.77 -16.32
N THR A 191 50.47 -2.70 -15.44
CA THR A 191 51.36 -3.84 -15.14
C THR A 191 50.62 -5.02 -14.51
N ALA A 192 50.86 -6.19 -15.10
CA ALA A 192 50.43 -7.51 -14.72
C ALA A 192 50.88 -7.94 -13.32
N SER A 193 50.14 -8.88 -12.70
CA SER A 193 50.69 -9.95 -11.84
C SER A 193 49.67 -11.06 -11.56
N THR A 194 49.77 -12.14 -12.34
CA THR A 194 49.43 -13.52 -11.93
C THR A 194 50.44 -13.99 -10.87
N PRO A 195 50.09 -14.91 -9.94
CA PRO A 195 50.72 -16.26 -9.98
C PRO A 195 49.76 -17.38 -9.42
N PRO A 196 50.17 -18.66 -9.18
CA PRO A 196 49.69 -19.79 -10.00
C PRO A 196 49.19 -21.04 -9.20
N PHE A 197 48.65 -22.02 -9.95
CA PHE A 197 48.65 -23.50 -9.81
C PHE A 197 48.69 -24.22 -8.44
N SER A 198 47.75 -25.17 -8.24
CA SER A 198 47.97 -26.65 -8.10
C SER A 198 46.64 -27.33 -7.67
N GLU A 199 45.97 -28.10 -8.51
CA GLU A 199 46.06 -29.57 -8.65
C GLU A 199 46.00 -30.38 -7.35
N THR A 200 44.89 -31.11 -7.14
CA THR A 200 44.93 -32.48 -6.62
C THR A 200 43.69 -33.25 -7.07
N ALA A 201 43.96 -34.42 -7.63
CA ALA A 201 43.02 -35.39 -8.18
C ALA A 201 42.25 -36.15 -7.08
N SER A 202 41.07 -36.69 -7.45
CA SER A 202 40.65 -38.04 -7.06
C SER A 202 39.51 -38.53 -7.97
N THR A 203 39.77 -39.71 -8.52
CA THR A 203 38.97 -40.52 -9.44
C THR A 203 37.99 -41.40 -8.64
N GLU A 204 36.84 -41.75 -9.23
CA GLU A 204 36.45 -43.14 -9.58
C GLU A 204 34.98 -43.57 -9.35
N SER A 205 34.42 -44.18 -10.41
CA SER A 205 33.28 -45.11 -10.52
C SER A 205 31.84 -44.54 -10.39
N GLY A 206 30.84 -44.95 -11.17
CA GLY A 206 30.70 -45.96 -12.22
C GLY A 206 29.20 -46.23 -12.49
N PHE A 207 28.88 -46.74 -13.69
CA PHE A 207 27.59 -47.26 -14.22
C PHE A 207 26.63 -46.29 -14.97
N PRO A 208 26.28 -46.68 -16.21
CA PRO A 208 24.87 -46.86 -16.58
C PRO A 208 24.59 -48.22 -17.26
N PRO A 209 23.38 -48.81 -17.16
CA PRO A 209 22.96 -49.96 -17.98
C PRO A 209 22.29 -49.46 -19.28
N ALA A 210 22.72 -49.88 -20.46
CA ALA A 210 22.44 -51.15 -21.15
C ALA A 210 21.01 -51.21 -21.76
N THR A 211 20.97 -50.84 -23.04
CA THR A 211 19.96 -51.20 -24.04
C THR A 211 20.08 -52.68 -24.43
N PRO A 212 18.97 -53.41 -24.66
CA PRO A 212 19.02 -54.66 -25.39
C PRO A 212 18.50 -54.50 -26.82
N ALA A 213 19.30 -55.02 -27.77
CA ALA A 213 18.88 -55.36 -29.12
C ALA A 213 18.22 -56.75 -29.13
N GLY A 214 17.22 -56.94 -29.98
CA GLY A 214 16.55 -58.22 -30.21
C GLY A 214 15.95 -58.34 -31.60
N ASN A 215 16.74 -58.94 -32.52
CA ASN A 215 16.42 -59.82 -33.65
C ASN A 215 15.18 -59.62 -34.55
N THR A 216 15.50 -59.37 -35.82
CA THR A 216 15.12 -60.12 -37.05
C THR A 216 13.82 -60.95 -37.08
N ASN A 217 12.95 -60.62 -38.05
CA ASN A 217 12.45 -61.61 -39.02
C ASN A 217 12.02 -60.91 -40.33
N SER A 218 12.55 -61.42 -41.44
CA SER A 218 12.10 -61.16 -42.81
C SER A 218 10.96 -62.12 -43.15
N GLU A 219 9.88 -61.61 -43.73
CA GLU A 219 8.97 -62.43 -44.53
C GLU A 219 8.42 -61.59 -45.70
N ALA A 220 8.39 -62.20 -46.89
CA ALA A 220 8.20 -61.55 -48.17
C ALA A 220 6.75 -61.61 -48.66
N SER A 221 6.26 -60.46 -49.16
CA SER A 221 5.31 -60.22 -50.30
C SER A 221 3.94 -60.94 -50.36
N PRO A 222 2.98 -60.50 -51.21
CA PRO A 222 2.71 -59.19 -51.87
C PRO A 222 1.24 -58.72 -51.60
N THR A 223 0.80 -57.59 -52.20
CA THR A 223 -0.55 -57.37 -52.83
C THR A 223 -0.94 -55.88 -52.87
N SER A 224 -0.77 -55.30 -54.05
CA SER A 224 -1.57 -54.27 -54.76
C SER A 224 -2.77 -53.52 -54.12
N PHE A 225 -2.72 -52.18 -54.25
CA PHE A 225 -3.77 -51.11 -54.34
C PHE A 225 -4.69 -50.82 -53.12
N PRO A 226 -5.23 -49.57 -52.97
CA PRO A 226 -5.16 -48.40 -53.85
C PRO A 226 -4.46 -47.17 -53.22
N SER A 227 -3.94 -46.32 -54.08
CA SER A 227 -3.54 -44.95 -53.82
C SER A 227 -4.71 -44.14 -53.25
N ASN A 228 -4.75 -44.00 -51.92
CA ASN A 228 -5.52 -42.94 -51.27
C ASN A 228 -4.86 -41.60 -51.66
N PRO A 229 -5.57 -40.66 -52.32
CA PRO A 229 -5.05 -39.31 -52.45
C PRO A 229 -4.89 -38.76 -51.03
N LEU A 230 -3.69 -38.32 -50.68
CA LEU A 230 -3.49 -37.49 -49.49
C LEU A 230 -4.56 -36.39 -49.52
N PRO A 231 -5.26 -36.11 -48.40
CA PRO A 231 -6.11 -34.94 -48.34
C PRO A 231 -5.22 -33.74 -48.67
N SER A 232 -5.46 -33.13 -49.83
CA SER A 232 -4.85 -31.88 -50.24
C SER A 232 -5.16 -30.89 -49.11
N ILE A 233 -4.16 -30.63 -48.25
CA ILE A 233 -4.23 -29.58 -47.24
C ILE A 233 -4.42 -28.30 -48.03
N ARG A 234 -5.68 -27.87 -48.16
CA ARG A 234 -6.01 -26.62 -48.85
C ARG A 234 -5.35 -25.53 -48.03
N SER A 235 -4.32 -24.90 -48.61
CA SER A 235 -3.69 -23.72 -48.02
C SER A 235 -4.79 -22.73 -47.65
N PRO A 236 -4.72 -22.10 -46.47
CA PRO A 236 -5.74 -21.17 -46.01
C PRO A 236 -5.94 -20.09 -47.08
N GLU A 237 -7.20 -19.77 -47.39
CA GLU A 237 -7.57 -18.78 -48.43
C GLU A 237 -6.93 -17.41 -48.17
N VAL A 238 -6.72 -17.10 -46.89
CA VAL A 238 -6.09 -15.89 -46.39
C VAL A 238 -5.25 -16.24 -45.16
N GLU A 239 -4.01 -15.73 -45.13
CA GLU A 239 -3.08 -15.86 -44.01
C GLU A 239 -2.66 -14.45 -43.56
N LEU A 240 -3.32 -13.92 -42.52
CA LEU A 240 -3.00 -12.60 -41.97
C LEU A 240 -2.34 -12.71 -40.60
N LEU A 241 -1.47 -11.76 -40.31
CA LEU A 241 -0.95 -11.54 -38.97
C LEU A 241 -2.09 -11.09 -38.03
N ALA A 242 -2.02 -11.48 -36.75
CA ALA A 242 -2.98 -11.00 -35.74
C ALA A 242 -2.74 -9.52 -35.37
N GLU A 243 -1.47 -9.11 -35.35
CA GLU A 243 -1.02 -7.77 -35.00
C GLU A 243 0.07 -7.32 -35.99
N VAL A 244 -0.06 -6.10 -36.52
CA VAL A 244 0.94 -5.47 -37.38
C VAL A 244 1.24 -4.08 -36.82
N ASP A 245 2.51 -3.70 -36.75
CA ASP A 245 2.87 -2.34 -36.34
C ASP A 245 3.05 -1.49 -37.60
N LEU A 246 2.33 -0.38 -37.68
CA LEU A 246 2.43 0.52 -38.82
C LEU A 246 3.81 1.21 -38.80
N PRO A 247 4.39 1.54 -39.96
CA PRO A 247 5.63 2.32 -40.00
C PRO A 247 5.39 3.71 -39.37
N PRO A 248 6.40 4.34 -38.73
CA PRO A 248 6.26 5.71 -38.20
C PRO A 248 5.72 6.65 -39.29
N LEU A 249 4.96 7.66 -38.87
CA LEU A 249 4.44 8.64 -39.81
C LEU A 249 5.60 9.28 -40.58
N PRO A 250 5.54 9.36 -41.91
CA PRO A 250 6.59 9.98 -42.70
C PRO A 250 6.74 11.47 -42.31
N ASN A 251 7.99 11.93 -42.28
CA ASN A 251 8.28 13.36 -42.20
C ASN A 251 7.94 14.03 -43.54
N ALA A 252 7.71 15.35 -43.53
CA ALA A 252 7.30 16.11 -44.73
C ALA A 252 8.26 15.97 -45.93
N GLU A 253 9.53 15.62 -45.67
CA GLU A 253 10.55 15.42 -46.70
C GLU A 253 10.43 14.09 -47.47
N SER A 254 9.69 13.11 -46.92
CA SER A 254 9.53 11.78 -47.48
C SER A 254 8.06 11.34 -47.44
N PRO A 255 7.19 11.83 -48.34
CA PRO A 255 5.72 11.70 -48.21
C PRO A 255 5.19 10.27 -48.31
N THR A 256 6.04 9.29 -48.65
CA THR A 256 5.67 7.87 -48.75
C THR A 256 6.53 7.04 -47.83
N SER A 257 5.89 6.13 -47.07
CA SER A 257 6.61 5.17 -46.24
C SER A 257 6.92 3.91 -47.04
N LYS A 258 7.90 3.12 -46.58
CA LYS A 258 8.08 1.77 -47.12
C LYS A 258 6.82 0.93 -46.82
N PRO A 259 6.29 0.16 -47.79
CA PRO A 259 5.17 -0.71 -47.55
C PRO A 259 5.46 -1.75 -46.47
N VAL A 260 4.47 -2.02 -45.60
CA VAL A 260 4.54 -3.05 -44.56
C VAL A 260 3.56 -4.17 -44.88
N GLN A 261 4.04 -5.41 -44.86
CA GLN A 261 3.22 -6.59 -45.12
C GLN A 261 2.33 -6.94 -43.92
N ILE A 262 1.05 -7.14 -44.18
CA ILE A 262 0.03 -7.56 -43.21
C ILE A 262 -0.22 -9.08 -43.30
N GLY A 263 -0.12 -9.64 -44.50
CA GLY A 263 -0.36 -11.06 -44.74
C GLY A 263 -0.41 -11.41 -46.22
N GLN A 264 -0.92 -12.60 -46.53
CA GLN A 264 -1.10 -13.11 -47.88
C GLN A 264 -2.56 -13.43 -48.18
N VAL A 265 -2.97 -13.16 -49.42
CA VAL A 265 -4.31 -13.37 -49.96
C VAL A 265 -4.19 -14.18 -51.24
N ASN A 266 -4.72 -15.41 -51.22
CA ASN A 266 -4.70 -16.29 -52.37
C ASN A 266 -5.50 -15.71 -53.53
N GLU A 267 -5.11 -16.02 -54.76
CA GLU A 267 -5.75 -15.50 -55.96
C GLU A 267 -7.26 -15.81 -56.02
N SER A 268 -7.66 -17.00 -55.55
CA SER A 268 -9.07 -17.40 -55.46
C SER A 268 -9.89 -16.55 -54.48
N ALA A 269 -9.26 -16.04 -53.42
CA ALA A 269 -9.91 -15.23 -52.39
C ALA A 269 -10.12 -13.77 -52.83
N ARG A 270 -9.37 -13.27 -53.83
CA ARG A 270 -9.38 -11.86 -54.25
C ARG A 270 -10.74 -11.38 -54.79
N LYS A 271 -11.58 -12.28 -55.30
CA LYS A 271 -12.90 -11.92 -55.85
C LYS A 271 -13.92 -11.52 -54.77
N ASP A 272 -13.91 -12.24 -53.65
CA ASP A 272 -14.83 -12.05 -52.53
C ASP A 272 -14.20 -11.24 -51.38
N PHE A 273 -13.05 -10.62 -51.65
CA PHE A 273 -12.26 -9.91 -50.66
C PHE A 273 -12.86 -8.54 -50.36
N SER A 274 -13.11 -8.28 -49.07
CA SER A 274 -13.57 -6.98 -48.58
C SER A 274 -12.84 -6.58 -47.31
N MET A 275 -12.67 -5.27 -47.12
CA MET A 275 -11.99 -4.72 -45.93
C MET A 275 -12.81 -3.59 -45.31
N ARG A 276 -12.73 -3.51 -43.99
CA ARG A 276 -13.31 -2.44 -43.17
C ARG A 276 -12.35 -2.06 -42.05
N LEU A 277 -12.39 -0.80 -41.62
CA LEU A 277 -11.68 -0.34 -40.43
C LEU A 277 -12.67 -0.19 -39.29
N ASP A 278 -12.28 -0.66 -38.12
CA ASP A 278 -12.91 -0.33 -36.86
C ASP A 278 -12.08 0.74 -36.16
N SER A 279 -12.59 1.97 -36.15
CA SER A 279 -11.96 3.14 -35.50
C SER A 279 -12.46 3.37 -34.07
N GLY A 280 -13.22 2.44 -33.48
CA GLY A 280 -13.90 2.64 -32.20
C GLY A 280 -12.97 3.04 -31.04
N ALA A 281 -11.73 2.55 -31.04
CA ALA A 281 -10.74 2.87 -30.00
C ALA A 281 -9.95 4.17 -30.28
N CYS A 282 -9.99 4.71 -31.49
CA CYS A 282 -9.19 5.87 -31.89
C CYS A 282 -9.62 7.15 -31.16
N ASN A 283 -8.67 7.99 -30.77
CA ASN A 283 -8.96 9.32 -30.22
C ASN A 283 -9.13 10.35 -31.36
N LEU A 284 -10.33 10.42 -31.94
CA LEU A 284 -10.67 11.24 -33.12
C LEU A 284 -11.72 12.32 -32.81
N ASP A 285 -11.65 12.94 -31.62
CA ASP A 285 -12.57 13.98 -31.13
C ASP A 285 -14.07 13.60 -31.20
N ARG A 286 -14.38 12.30 -31.30
CA ARG A 286 -15.72 11.71 -31.52
C ARG A 286 -16.44 12.16 -32.80
N LEU A 287 -15.89 13.12 -33.53
CA LEU A 287 -16.44 13.68 -34.77
C LEU A 287 -15.94 12.97 -36.01
N TYR A 288 -14.78 12.32 -35.93
CA TYR A 288 -14.17 11.66 -37.09
C TYR A 288 -14.08 10.15 -36.92
N ARG A 289 -14.03 9.47 -38.06
CA ARG A 289 -13.71 8.05 -38.16
C ARG A 289 -12.83 7.79 -39.38
N PHE A 290 -12.13 6.67 -39.40
CA PHE A 290 -11.45 6.22 -40.61
C PHE A 290 -12.41 5.45 -41.51
N GLU A 291 -12.42 5.79 -42.79
CA GLU A 291 -13.18 5.07 -43.82
C GLU A 291 -12.22 4.49 -44.86
N LEU A 292 -12.52 3.26 -45.28
CA LEU A 292 -11.85 2.59 -46.40
C LEU A 292 -12.71 2.74 -47.66
N SER A 293 -12.16 3.38 -48.68
CA SER A 293 -12.77 3.48 -50.01
C SER A 293 -11.90 2.76 -51.04
N ARG A 294 -12.50 2.06 -52.01
CA ARG A 294 -11.73 1.36 -53.06
C ARG A 294 -11.09 2.38 -54.00
N ALA A 295 -9.81 2.21 -54.32
CA ALA A 295 -9.08 3.11 -55.21
C ALA A 295 -9.61 3.01 -56.64
N THR A 296 -9.59 4.13 -57.35
CA THR A 296 -9.88 4.21 -58.79
C THR A 296 -8.58 4.03 -59.60
N PRO A 297 -8.54 3.17 -60.64
CA PRO A 297 -9.65 2.37 -61.19
C PRO A 297 -9.99 1.13 -60.33
N PRO A 298 -11.26 0.67 -60.35
CA PRO A 298 -11.77 -0.39 -59.46
C PRO A 298 -11.10 -1.76 -59.66
N GLU A 299 -10.40 -1.96 -60.79
CA GLU A 299 -9.62 -3.17 -61.06
C GLU A 299 -8.38 -3.29 -60.17
N SER A 300 -7.89 -2.18 -59.63
CA SER A 300 -6.83 -2.21 -58.63
C SER A 300 -7.36 -2.80 -57.31
N LEU A 301 -6.68 -3.82 -56.78
CA LEU A 301 -6.91 -4.33 -55.42
C LEU A 301 -6.25 -3.39 -54.41
N SER A 302 -6.70 -2.15 -54.39
CA SER A 302 -6.20 -1.08 -53.53
C SER A 302 -7.36 -0.34 -52.88
N TRP A 303 -7.17 0.03 -51.61
CA TRP A 303 -8.11 0.76 -50.79
C TRP A 303 -7.41 1.95 -50.16
N ARG A 304 -8.05 3.10 -50.21
CA ARG A 304 -7.58 4.35 -49.62
C ARG A 304 -8.23 4.52 -48.25
N VAL A 305 -7.43 4.98 -47.30
CA VAL A 305 -7.89 5.37 -45.96
C VAL A 305 -8.12 6.87 -45.97
N GLN A 306 -9.31 7.29 -45.59
CA GLN A 306 -9.68 8.69 -45.47
C GLN A 306 -10.24 8.97 -44.07
N VAL A 307 -10.12 10.22 -43.63
CA VAL A 307 -10.72 10.69 -42.38
C VAL A 307 -12.03 11.37 -42.74
N VAL A 308 -13.13 10.78 -42.32
CA VAL A 308 -14.48 11.27 -42.63
C VAL A 308 -15.16 11.74 -41.35
N VAL A 309 -16.09 12.69 -41.49
CA VAL A 309 -16.95 13.10 -40.40
C VAL A 309 -17.96 11.97 -40.13
N ASP A 310 -18.16 11.61 -38.88
CA ASP A 310 -19.16 10.63 -38.49
C ASP A 310 -20.56 11.27 -38.47
N ASP A 311 -21.39 10.90 -39.44
CA ASP A 311 -22.74 11.47 -39.62
C ASP A 311 -23.67 11.27 -38.41
N SER A 312 -23.41 10.23 -37.60
CA SER A 312 -24.13 9.98 -36.35
C SER A 312 -23.82 11.03 -35.28
N SER A 313 -22.55 11.39 -35.12
CA SER A 313 -22.11 12.32 -34.09
C SER A 313 -22.27 13.79 -34.52
N SER A 314 -22.12 14.10 -35.81
CA SER A 314 -22.29 15.46 -36.34
C SER A 314 -23.69 16.02 -36.09
N LYS A 315 -24.73 15.19 -36.23
CA LYS A 315 -26.13 15.56 -35.92
C LYS A 315 -26.37 15.80 -34.43
N ALA A 316 -25.67 15.08 -33.56
CA ALA A 316 -25.80 15.20 -32.11
C ALA A 316 -25.08 16.44 -31.56
N LEU A 317 -23.94 16.81 -32.17
CA LEU A 317 -23.06 17.89 -31.70
C LEU A 317 -23.30 19.25 -32.38
N GLY A 318 -24.23 19.33 -33.35
CA GLY A 318 -24.59 20.59 -34.00
C GLY A 318 -23.44 21.20 -34.82
N VAL A 319 -22.58 20.36 -35.39
CA VAL A 319 -21.40 20.81 -36.16
C VAL A 319 -21.86 21.60 -37.39
N PRO A 320 -21.30 22.80 -37.66
CA PRO A 320 -21.70 23.61 -38.82
C PRO A 320 -21.48 22.85 -40.14
N ALA A 321 -22.46 22.94 -41.05
CA ALA A 321 -22.43 22.29 -42.37
C ALA A 321 -21.23 22.68 -43.28
N ASN A 322 -20.42 23.65 -42.86
CA ASN A 322 -19.25 24.14 -43.59
C ASN A 322 -17.95 23.38 -43.24
N TYR A 323 -18.00 22.37 -42.38
CA TYR A 323 -16.83 21.54 -42.09
C TYR A 323 -16.50 20.66 -43.30
N ARG A 324 -15.38 20.94 -43.97
CA ARG A 324 -14.94 20.15 -45.13
C ARG A 324 -14.20 18.90 -44.64
N PRO A 325 -14.62 17.68 -45.04
CA PRO A 325 -13.83 16.48 -44.80
C PRO A 325 -12.47 16.62 -45.50
N ILE A 326 -11.45 15.96 -44.94
CA ILE A 326 -10.14 15.90 -45.57
C ILE A 326 -10.27 14.97 -46.77
N GLU A 327 -10.30 15.54 -47.97
CA GLU A 327 -10.49 14.78 -49.20
C GLU A 327 -9.26 13.91 -49.54
N GLU A 328 -8.08 14.31 -49.06
CA GLU A 328 -6.82 13.60 -49.32
C GLU A 328 -6.71 12.29 -48.51
N PRO A 329 -6.36 11.16 -49.16
CA PRO A 329 -6.19 9.89 -48.48
C PRO A 329 -4.92 9.90 -47.62
N ILE A 330 -5.04 9.47 -46.36
CA ILE A 330 -3.90 9.44 -45.43
C ILE A 330 -3.03 8.19 -45.62
N ALA A 331 -3.61 7.09 -46.09
CA ALA A 331 -2.91 5.84 -46.28
C ALA A 331 -3.58 4.99 -47.36
N ARG A 332 -2.93 3.90 -47.75
CA ARG A 332 -3.52 2.88 -48.60
C ARG A 332 -3.18 1.48 -48.13
N PHE A 333 -4.13 0.58 -48.33
CA PHE A 333 -3.93 -0.86 -48.31
C PHE A 333 -3.97 -1.37 -49.75
N PHE A 334 -3.11 -2.32 -50.12
CA PHE A 334 -3.14 -2.90 -51.47
C PHE A 334 -2.63 -4.34 -51.47
N ILE A 335 -3.09 -5.12 -52.45
CA ILE A 335 -2.59 -6.47 -52.72
C ILE A 335 -1.62 -6.39 -53.89
N ASP A 336 -0.37 -6.76 -53.67
CA ASP A 336 0.65 -6.75 -54.72
C ASP A 336 0.47 -7.92 -55.72
N ALA A 337 1.33 -7.98 -56.74
CA ALA A 337 1.30 -9.05 -57.74
C ALA A 337 1.47 -10.46 -57.12
N ASN A 338 2.19 -10.56 -56.01
CA ASN A 338 2.45 -11.81 -55.29
C ASN A 338 1.30 -12.21 -54.35
N GLY A 339 0.26 -11.38 -54.21
CA GLY A 339 -0.85 -11.62 -53.28
C GLY A 339 -0.57 -11.17 -51.86
N SER A 340 0.49 -10.39 -51.63
CA SER A 340 0.80 -9.82 -50.32
C SER A 340 -0.10 -8.61 -50.06
N LEU A 341 -0.87 -8.65 -48.98
CA LEU A 341 -1.61 -7.49 -48.48
C LEU A 341 -0.65 -6.57 -47.75
N GLN A 342 -0.49 -5.35 -48.25
CA GLN A 342 0.46 -4.35 -47.74
C GLN A 342 -0.24 -3.06 -47.32
N PHE A 343 0.39 -2.33 -46.40
CA PHE A 343 0.01 -0.99 -45.95
C PHE A 343 1.09 0.03 -46.30
N GLU A 344 0.70 1.23 -46.70
CA GLU A 344 1.59 2.34 -46.98
C GLU A 344 0.96 3.69 -46.63
N TRP A 345 1.73 4.59 -46.00
CA TRP A 345 1.30 5.98 -45.78
C TRP A 345 1.28 6.76 -47.10
N SER A 346 0.25 7.57 -47.31
CA SER A 346 0.06 8.39 -48.52
C SER A 346 -0.07 9.88 -48.20
N LEU A 347 0.57 10.32 -47.11
CA LEU A 347 0.45 11.68 -46.59
C LEU A 347 1.36 12.65 -47.33
N SER A 348 0.75 13.62 -48.01
CA SER A 348 1.41 14.83 -48.50
C SER A 348 1.78 15.78 -47.35
N THR A 349 0.98 15.78 -46.28
CA THR A 349 1.04 16.71 -45.15
C THR A 349 0.87 15.96 -43.82
N ARG A 350 1.58 16.36 -42.77
CA ARG A 350 1.48 15.72 -41.45
C ARG A 350 0.10 15.98 -40.84
N TYR A 351 -0.64 14.92 -40.58
CA TYR A 351 -1.95 14.98 -39.93
C TYR A 351 -1.90 14.22 -38.60
N PRO A 352 -1.96 14.88 -37.43
CA PRO A 352 -1.82 14.21 -36.13
C PRO A 352 -2.83 13.07 -35.92
N ALA A 353 -4.07 13.26 -36.37
CA ALA A 353 -5.08 12.22 -36.29
C ALA A 353 -4.79 11.01 -37.20
N ALA A 354 -3.90 11.08 -38.19
CA ALA A 354 -3.48 9.90 -38.96
C ALA A 354 -2.75 8.88 -38.07
N GLU A 355 -2.05 9.32 -37.03
CA GLU A 355 -1.33 8.42 -36.13
C GLU A 355 -2.29 7.53 -35.32
N GLN A 356 -3.53 7.99 -35.11
CA GLN A 356 -4.59 7.24 -34.47
C GLN A 356 -5.03 6.00 -35.27
N LEU A 357 -4.66 5.88 -36.56
CA LEU A 357 -4.95 4.68 -37.35
C LEU A 357 -4.29 3.42 -36.75
N ARG A 358 -3.19 3.58 -35.99
CA ARG A 358 -2.58 2.50 -35.21
C ARG A 358 -3.52 1.93 -34.16
N ASN A 359 -4.45 2.74 -33.65
CA ASN A 359 -5.46 2.35 -32.67
C ASN A 359 -6.72 1.76 -33.32
N ALA A 360 -6.67 1.40 -34.62
CA ALA A 360 -7.77 0.77 -35.34
C ALA A 360 -7.53 -0.74 -35.54
N ARG A 361 -8.61 -1.44 -35.89
CA ARG A 361 -8.55 -2.85 -36.34
C ARG A 361 -8.98 -2.95 -37.79
N LEU A 362 -8.24 -3.72 -38.58
CA LEU A 362 -8.58 -4.06 -39.95
C LEU A 362 -9.39 -5.36 -39.97
N LEU A 363 -10.63 -5.27 -40.42
CA LEU A 363 -11.52 -6.39 -40.62
C LEU A 363 -11.43 -6.81 -42.08
N VAL A 364 -10.90 -7.99 -42.33
CA VAL A 364 -10.78 -8.58 -43.66
C VAL A 364 -11.77 -9.72 -43.77
N SER A 365 -12.75 -9.58 -44.67
CA SER A 365 -13.75 -10.62 -44.91
C SER A 365 -13.55 -11.25 -46.28
N VAL A 366 -13.47 -12.58 -46.31
CA VAL A 366 -13.35 -13.40 -47.51
C VAL A 366 -14.39 -14.51 -47.43
N ALA A 367 -15.25 -14.58 -48.45
CA ALA A 367 -16.42 -15.45 -48.46
C ALA A 367 -17.25 -15.26 -47.17
N ASN A 368 -17.19 -16.23 -46.24
CA ASN A 368 -17.95 -16.23 -44.99
C ASN A 368 -17.06 -16.16 -43.73
N LYS A 369 -15.77 -15.82 -43.87
CA LYS A 369 -14.83 -15.72 -42.75
C LYS A 369 -14.37 -14.28 -42.60
N THR A 370 -14.34 -13.81 -41.36
CA THR A 370 -13.79 -12.49 -41.01
C THR A 370 -12.53 -12.69 -40.19
N HIS A 371 -11.43 -12.15 -40.68
CA HIS A 371 -10.16 -12.05 -39.99
C HIS A 371 -10.02 -10.64 -39.43
N ILE A 372 -9.48 -10.51 -38.22
CA ILE A 372 -9.29 -9.21 -37.59
C ILE A 372 -7.81 -9.03 -37.29
N VAL A 373 -7.26 -7.91 -37.75
CA VAL A 373 -5.85 -7.55 -37.57
C VAL A 373 -5.79 -6.25 -36.77
N ALA A 374 -5.08 -6.24 -35.64
CA ALA A 374 -4.78 -4.99 -34.94
C ALA A 374 -3.65 -4.24 -35.67
N LEU A 375 -3.84 -2.94 -35.91
CA LEU A 375 -2.85 -2.09 -36.59
C LEU A 375 -1.81 -1.50 -35.62
N ARG A 376 -1.62 -2.15 -34.48
CA ARG A 376 -0.57 -1.90 -33.49
C ARG A 376 -0.15 -3.24 -32.88
N LYS A 377 1.14 -3.40 -32.65
CA LYS A 377 1.68 -4.48 -31.81
C LYS A 377 1.64 -4.06 -30.35
N ALA A 378 1.29 -5.00 -29.47
CA ALA A 378 1.38 -4.76 -28.05
C ALA A 378 2.85 -4.57 -27.62
N VAL A 379 3.12 -3.56 -26.80
CA VAL A 379 4.39 -3.45 -26.09
C VAL A 379 4.46 -4.61 -25.11
N ARG A 380 5.58 -5.34 -25.07
CA ARG A 380 5.78 -6.42 -24.11
C ARG A 380 6.79 -6.00 -23.07
N SER A 381 6.44 -6.17 -21.81
CA SER A 381 7.31 -5.88 -20.67
C SER A 381 7.41 -7.10 -19.74
N PRO A 382 8.43 -7.16 -18.86
CA PRO A 382 8.41 -8.09 -17.75
C PRO A 382 7.21 -7.84 -16.85
N SER A 383 6.76 -8.88 -16.16
CA SER A 383 5.79 -8.76 -15.08
C SER A 383 6.35 -7.81 -14.02
N HIS A 384 5.49 -6.97 -13.46
CA HIS A 384 5.92 -6.04 -12.44
C HIS A 384 6.29 -6.77 -11.17
N VAL A 385 7.49 -6.50 -10.66
CA VAL A 385 7.97 -7.06 -9.40
C VAL A 385 7.72 -6.03 -8.30
N VAL A 386 7.03 -6.43 -7.25
CA VAL A 386 6.69 -5.51 -6.14
C VAL A 386 7.96 -4.97 -5.49
N SER A 387 8.15 -3.65 -5.60
CA SER A 387 9.17 -2.90 -4.85
C SER A 387 8.55 -2.22 -3.63
N LEU A 388 9.27 -2.24 -2.51
CA LEU A 388 8.89 -1.56 -1.26
C LEU A 388 9.91 -0.47 -0.89
N GLU A 389 10.76 -0.07 -1.84
CA GLU A 389 11.75 1.00 -1.63
C GLU A 389 11.09 2.39 -1.74
N ASN A 390 10.15 2.54 -2.67
CA ASN A 390 9.45 3.79 -2.93
C ASN A 390 7.98 3.72 -2.48
N GLU A 391 7.42 4.86 -2.09
CA GLU A 391 5.99 4.99 -1.75
C GLU A 391 5.09 4.69 -2.95
N VAL A 392 5.52 5.12 -4.15
CA VAL A 392 4.83 4.89 -5.41
C VAL A 392 5.83 4.33 -6.41
N ASP A 393 5.49 3.19 -6.99
CA ASP A 393 6.20 2.63 -8.14
C ASP A 393 5.44 2.99 -9.42
N GLU A 394 6.03 3.86 -10.24
CA GLU A 394 5.44 4.32 -11.50
C GLU A 394 6.15 3.69 -12.70
N ASN A 395 5.36 3.03 -13.55
CA ASN A 395 5.83 2.39 -14.78
C ASN A 395 5.23 3.11 -15.99
N PRO A 396 5.99 3.96 -16.70
CA PRO A 396 5.48 4.69 -17.87
C PRO A 396 5.23 3.75 -19.04
N ILE A 397 4.20 4.06 -19.83
CA ILE A 397 3.82 3.32 -21.04
C ILE A 397 4.08 4.23 -22.25
N HIS A 398 5.20 3.96 -22.93
CA HIS A 398 5.60 4.74 -24.10
C HIS A 398 4.82 4.31 -25.34
N LEU A 399 3.79 5.09 -25.70
CA LEU A 399 2.98 4.91 -26.90
C LEU A 399 3.04 6.18 -27.75
N THR A 400 3.14 6.04 -29.07
CA THR A 400 3.22 7.21 -29.96
C THR A 400 1.87 7.90 -30.20
N ALA A 401 0.76 7.20 -29.96
CA ALA A 401 -0.60 7.74 -30.05
C ALA A 401 -1.53 7.02 -29.06
N LEU A 402 -2.13 7.76 -28.14
CA LEU A 402 -3.07 7.20 -27.18
C LEU A 402 -4.47 7.00 -27.77
N PRO A 403 -5.11 5.84 -27.51
CA PRO A 403 -6.55 5.66 -27.74
C PRO A 403 -7.41 6.65 -26.94
N ALA A 404 -8.71 6.69 -27.21
CA ALA A 404 -9.64 7.50 -26.42
C ALA A 404 -9.70 7.01 -24.96
N SER A 405 -9.70 7.91 -23.97
CA SER A 405 -9.64 7.57 -22.53
C SER A 405 -10.72 6.59 -22.11
N GLU A 406 -11.94 6.79 -22.60
CA GLU A 406 -13.12 5.95 -22.30
C GLU A 406 -12.95 4.50 -22.76
N ASN A 407 -12.06 4.26 -23.71
CA ASN A 407 -11.85 2.94 -24.31
C ASN A 407 -10.62 2.25 -23.74
N ILE A 408 -9.81 2.91 -22.91
CA ILE A 408 -8.60 2.33 -22.33
C ILE A 408 -8.96 1.64 -21.01
N PHE A 409 -8.37 0.47 -20.78
CA PHE A 409 -8.53 -0.32 -19.57
C PHE A 409 -7.20 -0.92 -19.12
N LEU A 410 -7.00 -1.00 -17.81
CA LEU A 410 -5.99 -1.82 -17.17
C LEU A 410 -6.64 -3.08 -16.61
N GLU A 411 -6.09 -4.25 -16.93
CA GLU A 411 -6.51 -5.54 -16.38
C GLU A 411 -5.37 -6.26 -15.66
N LEU A 412 -5.61 -6.65 -14.42
CA LEU A 412 -4.71 -7.51 -13.66
C LEU A 412 -5.00 -8.97 -14.02
N THR A 413 -4.12 -9.57 -14.81
CA THR A 413 -4.32 -10.92 -15.37
C THR A 413 -3.95 -12.00 -14.36
N GLN A 414 -2.86 -11.82 -13.61
CA GLN A 414 -2.36 -12.81 -12.66
C GLN A 414 -1.54 -12.17 -11.54
N THR A 415 -1.66 -12.72 -10.35
CA THR A 415 -0.70 -12.53 -9.25
C THR A 415 0.09 -13.84 -9.07
N SER A 416 1.42 -13.75 -8.99
CA SER A 416 2.30 -14.91 -8.82
C SER A 416 3.31 -14.68 -7.69
N ASN A 417 3.79 -15.78 -7.10
CA ASN A 417 4.71 -15.77 -5.94
C ASN A 417 4.14 -15.05 -4.71
N ILE A 418 2.82 -15.09 -4.53
CA ILE A 418 2.14 -14.60 -3.33
C ILE A 418 1.59 -15.80 -2.58
N SER A 419 2.10 -16.06 -1.39
CA SER A 419 1.69 -17.19 -0.54
C SER A 419 0.42 -16.92 0.28
N LEU A 420 -0.01 -15.66 0.34
CA LEU A 420 -1.19 -15.23 1.11
C LEU A 420 -2.46 -15.30 0.24
N PRO A 421 -3.64 -15.49 0.87
CA PRO A 421 -4.91 -15.29 0.20
C PRO A 421 -4.98 -13.90 -0.44
N VAL A 422 -5.49 -13.82 -1.67
CA VAL A 422 -5.58 -12.58 -2.45
C VAL A 422 -7.04 -12.25 -2.71
N GLU A 423 -7.45 -11.04 -2.35
CA GLU A 423 -8.75 -10.44 -2.68
C GLU A 423 -8.52 -9.23 -3.60
N ILE A 424 -9.23 -9.18 -4.73
CA ILE A 424 -9.04 -8.12 -5.74
C ILE A 424 -10.37 -7.39 -5.92
N SER A 425 -10.35 -6.07 -5.85
CA SER A 425 -11.50 -5.21 -6.12
C SER A 425 -11.14 -4.17 -7.19
N PRO A 426 -11.93 -4.03 -8.27
CA PRO A 426 -13.17 -4.76 -8.56
C PRO A 426 -12.93 -6.23 -8.98
N ASP A 427 -13.96 -7.07 -8.82
CA ASP A 427 -13.93 -8.50 -9.18
C ASP A 427 -13.64 -8.74 -10.67
N SER A 428 -14.01 -7.79 -11.54
CA SER A 428 -13.70 -7.81 -12.96
C SER A 428 -12.20 -7.77 -13.24
N ARG A 429 -11.40 -7.31 -12.25
CA ARG A 429 -9.98 -6.99 -12.38
C ARG A 429 -9.69 -6.00 -13.49
N ARG A 430 -10.69 -5.20 -13.89
CA ARG A 430 -10.62 -4.20 -14.97
C ARG A 430 -10.99 -2.85 -14.41
N ILE A 431 -10.18 -1.85 -14.71
CA ILE A 431 -10.38 -0.46 -14.30
C ILE A 431 -10.10 0.50 -15.45
N HIS A 432 -10.79 1.64 -15.46
CA HIS A 432 -10.49 2.75 -16.36
C HIS A 432 -9.28 3.57 -15.87
N PRO A 433 -8.74 4.47 -16.72
CA PRO A 433 -7.82 5.49 -16.25
C PRO A 433 -8.38 6.26 -15.05
N ASN A 434 -7.52 6.51 -14.07
CA ASN A 434 -7.80 7.20 -12.81
C ASN A 434 -8.73 6.47 -11.83
N GLU A 435 -9.19 5.25 -12.16
CA GLU A 435 -9.87 4.38 -11.21
C GLU A 435 -8.86 3.48 -10.49
N PRO A 436 -8.98 3.29 -9.15
CA PRO A 436 -8.09 2.41 -8.42
C PRO A 436 -8.60 0.96 -8.43
N MET A 437 -7.66 0.03 -8.66
CA MET A 437 -7.81 -1.38 -8.34
C MET A 437 -7.08 -1.66 -7.03
N THR A 438 -7.68 -2.45 -6.14
CA THR A 438 -7.06 -2.85 -4.89
C THR A 438 -6.81 -4.34 -4.88
N VAL A 439 -5.58 -4.74 -4.53
CA VAL A 439 -5.17 -6.13 -4.32
C VAL A 439 -4.84 -6.27 -2.85
N THR A 440 -5.73 -6.89 -2.08
CA THR A 440 -5.56 -7.10 -0.64
C THR A 440 -5.04 -8.51 -0.38
N LEU A 441 -4.01 -8.61 0.46
CA LEU A 441 -3.37 -9.85 0.87
C LEU A 441 -3.66 -10.14 2.34
N GLY A 442 -4.02 -11.38 2.63
CA GLY A 442 -4.39 -11.84 3.97
C GLY A 442 -5.90 -12.07 4.13
N ALA A 443 -6.28 -12.87 5.12
CA ALA A 443 -7.68 -13.17 5.40
C ALA A 443 -8.40 -11.98 6.06
N PRO A 444 -9.73 -11.86 5.95
CA PRO A 444 -10.49 -10.76 6.55
C PRO A 444 -10.29 -10.59 8.06
N GLN A 445 -10.02 -11.68 8.78
CA GLN A 445 -9.77 -11.70 10.23
C GLN A 445 -8.31 -11.45 10.62
N ASP A 446 -7.39 -11.34 9.66
CA ASP A 446 -5.97 -11.14 9.97
C ASP A 446 -5.74 -9.73 10.56
N THR A 447 -4.96 -9.68 11.65
CA THR A 447 -4.58 -8.42 12.32
C THR A 447 -3.63 -7.57 11.50
N VAL A 448 -2.93 -8.20 10.54
CA VAL A 448 -2.00 -7.57 9.60
C VAL A 448 -2.44 -7.95 8.20
N LYS A 449 -2.70 -6.94 7.36
CA LYS A 449 -3.02 -7.12 5.94
C LYS A 449 -2.11 -6.24 5.10
N VAL A 450 -1.90 -6.63 3.85
CA VAL A 450 -1.18 -5.81 2.86
C VAL A 450 -2.16 -5.45 1.75
N GLN A 451 -2.06 -4.26 1.17
CA GLN A 451 -2.84 -3.83 0.03
C GLN A 451 -1.94 -3.16 -0.98
N PHE A 452 -2.04 -3.57 -2.24
CA PHE A 452 -1.51 -2.81 -3.37
C PHE A 452 -2.64 -2.04 -4.03
N ARG A 453 -2.51 -0.72 -4.13
CA ARG A 453 -3.41 0.11 -4.93
C ARG A 453 -2.77 0.33 -6.28
N ILE A 454 -3.39 -0.20 -7.33
CA ILE A 454 -2.91 -0.15 -8.70
C ILE A 454 -3.83 0.81 -9.45
N ALA A 455 -3.27 1.79 -10.14
CA ALA A 455 -4.03 2.74 -10.95
C ALA A 455 -3.35 2.95 -12.29
N LEU A 456 -4.14 3.12 -13.34
CA LEU A 456 -3.66 3.62 -14.62
C LEU A 456 -3.83 5.15 -14.63
N LYS A 457 -2.74 5.89 -14.57
CA LYS A 457 -2.76 7.37 -14.62
C LYS A 457 -2.56 7.85 -16.06
N ARG A 458 -3.31 8.85 -16.47
CA ARG A 458 -3.03 9.66 -17.67
C ARG A 458 -2.52 11.02 -17.21
N LYS A 459 -1.27 11.35 -17.51
CA LYS A 459 -0.63 12.63 -17.20
C LYS A 459 -1.10 13.71 -18.20
N GLU A 460 -0.82 14.97 -17.89
CA GLU A 460 -1.21 16.12 -18.72
C GLU A 460 -0.57 16.08 -20.12
N ASP A 461 0.66 15.54 -20.22
CA ASP A 461 1.39 15.38 -21.49
C ASP A 461 0.90 14.20 -22.35
N ASP A 462 -0.31 13.68 -22.08
CA ASP A 462 -0.84 12.47 -22.73
C ASP A 462 0.08 11.24 -22.58
N GLU A 463 0.80 11.17 -21.46
CA GLU A 463 1.55 9.97 -21.07
C GLU A 463 0.69 9.07 -20.18
N LEU A 464 0.65 7.76 -20.50
CA LEU A 464 0.07 6.76 -19.62
C LEU A 464 1.14 6.19 -18.69
N SER A 465 0.79 6.00 -17.43
CA SER A 465 1.65 5.32 -16.45
C SER A 465 0.83 4.42 -15.54
N ILE A 466 1.42 3.32 -15.11
CA ILE A 466 0.84 2.44 -14.10
C ILE A 466 1.48 2.78 -12.77
N ALA A 467 0.67 3.21 -11.80
CA ALA A 467 1.12 3.53 -10.46
C ALA A 467 0.70 2.43 -9.49
N ILE A 468 1.64 1.95 -8.69
CA ILE A 468 1.43 0.91 -7.67
C ILE A 468 1.85 1.47 -6.32
N VAL A 469 0.90 1.52 -5.38
CA VAL A 469 1.08 2.08 -4.04
C VAL A 469 0.89 0.98 -3.00
N PRO A 470 1.97 0.49 -2.35
CA PRO A 470 1.89 -0.52 -1.31
C PRO A 470 1.47 0.09 0.04
N ARG A 471 0.53 -0.57 0.73
CA ARG A 471 0.04 -0.19 2.06
C ARG A 471 -0.09 -1.42 2.96
N TYR A 472 0.03 -1.23 4.27
CA TYR A 472 -0.26 -2.26 5.26
C TYR A 472 -1.32 -1.78 6.24
N PHE A 473 -2.11 -2.71 6.75
CA PHE A 473 -3.15 -2.46 7.74
C PHE A 473 -2.68 -2.96 9.11
N MET A 474 -2.73 -2.08 10.11
CA MET A 474 -2.42 -2.39 11.50
C MET A 474 -3.19 -1.44 12.41
N ASN A 475 -3.72 -1.95 13.54
CA ASN A 475 -4.46 -1.15 14.52
C ASN A 475 -5.59 -0.30 13.88
N ASP A 476 -6.38 -0.93 13.03
CA ASP A 476 -7.51 -0.30 12.31
C ASP A 476 -7.13 0.84 11.37
N ARG A 477 -5.88 0.90 10.92
CA ARG A 477 -5.37 1.98 10.05
C ARG A 477 -4.49 1.45 8.93
N TRP A 478 -4.65 2.05 7.75
CA TRP A 478 -3.79 1.83 6.60
C TRP A 478 -2.60 2.79 6.62
N SER A 479 -1.40 2.24 6.63
CA SER A 479 -0.13 2.96 6.57
C SER A 479 0.63 2.61 5.30
N GLU A 480 1.57 3.47 4.91
CA GLU A 480 2.48 3.24 3.79
C GLU A 480 3.34 2.00 4.04
N PHE A 481 3.50 1.14 3.04
CA PHE A 481 4.28 -0.09 3.17
C PHE A 481 5.61 0.00 2.44
N THR A 482 6.50 0.85 2.96
CA THR A 482 7.88 0.96 2.49
C THR A 482 8.88 0.52 3.55
N LYS A 483 10.10 0.20 3.11
CA LYS A 483 11.23 -0.17 3.98
C LYS A 483 11.51 0.90 5.04
N ALA A 484 11.56 2.15 4.60
CA ALA A 484 11.75 3.31 5.48
C ALA A 484 10.60 3.48 6.48
N SER A 485 9.34 3.41 6.01
CA SER A 485 8.16 3.64 6.85
C SER A 485 8.01 2.59 7.95
N VAL A 486 8.17 1.30 7.63
CA VAL A 486 8.11 0.22 8.63
C VAL A 486 9.28 0.31 9.61
N SER A 487 10.50 0.57 9.13
CA SER A 487 11.68 0.71 10.00
C SER A 487 11.53 1.89 10.98
N SER A 488 11.02 3.03 10.52
CA SER A 488 10.73 4.19 11.37
C SER A 488 9.65 3.89 12.41
N SER A 489 8.64 3.09 12.05
CA SER A 489 7.56 2.67 12.94
C SER A 489 8.09 1.71 14.01
N VAL A 490 8.96 0.77 13.64
CA VAL A 490 9.64 -0.13 14.57
C VAL A 490 10.47 0.67 15.57
N ALA A 491 11.36 1.55 15.10
CA ALA A 491 12.21 2.36 15.96
C ALA A 491 11.40 3.21 16.96
N ARG A 492 10.27 3.78 16.51
CA ARG A 492 9.35 4.56 17.35
C ARG A 492 8.73 3.71 18.46
N VAL A 493 8.26 2.50 18.13
CA VAL A 493 7.66 1.59 19.11
C VAL A 493 8.72 1.06 20.08
N GLN A 494 9.92 0.72 19.61
CA GLN A 494 11.04 0.31 20.46
C GLN A 494 11.43 1.41 21.47
N ARG A 495 11.54 2.66 21.02
CA ARG A 495 11.78 3.81 21.90
C ARG A 495 10.66 3.97 22.93
N ALA A 496 9.39 3.85 22.52
CA ALA A 496 8.25 3.92 23.44
C ALA A 496 8.27 2.81 24.50
N ILE A 497 8.70 1.59 24.15
CA ILE A 497 8.90 0.48 25.09
C ILE A 497 10.04 0.81 26.06
N TYR A 498 11.17 1.28 25.56
CA TYR A 498 12.33 1.64 26.36
C TYR A 498 11.99 2.74 27.38
N ASP A 499 11.41 3.85 26.93
CA ASP A 499 11.00 4.97 27.78
C ASP A 499 9.95 4.53 28.82
N GLY A 500 8.98 3.70 28.39
CA GLY A 500 7.96 3.15 29.28
C GLY A 500 8.56 2.28 30.39
N LYS A 501 9.57 1.46 30.09
CA LYS A 501 10.29 0.65 31.08
C LYS A 501 11.12 1.51 32.04
N GLN A 502 11.84 2.49 31.51
CA GLN A 502 12.63 3.42 32.33
C GLN A 502 11.73 4.18 33.32
N GLU A 503 10.56 4.66 32.87
CA GLU A 503 9.61 5.37 33.74
C GLU A 503 9.02 4.45 34.83
N VAL A 504 8.74 3.19 34.51
CA VAL A 504 8.28 2.19 35.49
C VAL A 504 9.36 1.96 36.55
N ASN A 505 10.61 1.73 36.14
CA ASN A 505 11.71 1.49 37.06
C ASN A 505 11.99 2.69 37.96
N GLN A 506 12.02 3.90 37.39
CA GLN A 506 12.17 5.16 38.14
C GLN A 506 11.02 5.38 39.12
N SER A 507 9.78 5.05 38.72
CA SER A 507 8.63 5.19 39.61
C SER A 507 8.62 4.15 40.72
N LEU A 508 9.09 2.93 40.48
CA LEU A 508 9.22 1.89 41.50
C LEU A 508 10.31 2.20 42.53
N SER A 509 11.46 2.74 42.10
CA SER A 509 12.50 3.19 43.04
C SER A 509 12.01 4.38 43.88
N ALA A 510 11.28 5.32 43.27
CA ALA A 510 10.65 6.44 43.98
C ALA A 510 9.58 5.98 44.98
N ILE A 511 8.76 5.00 44.63
CA ILE A 511 7.77 4.38 45.54
C ILE A 511 8.48 3.86 46.79
N LYS A 512 9.53 3.03 46.62
CA LYS A 512 10.27 2.46 47.75
C LYS A 512 10.89 3.55 48.65
N ALA A 513 11.50 4.56 48.05
CA ALA A 513 12.08 5.68 48.81
C ALA A 513 11.00 6.47 49.59
N LEU A 514 9.81 6.66 49.00
CA LEU A 514 8.68 7.32 49.64
C LEU A 514 8.06 6.45 50.74
N GLU A 515 8.00 5.14 50.59
CA GLU A 515 7.58 4.20 51.64
C GLU A 515 8.51 4.30 52.87
N ASP A 516 9.83 4.30 52.63
CA ASP A 516 10.84 4.49 53.69
C ASP A 516 10.68 5.86 54.37
N GLN A 517 10.43 6.92 53.60
CA GLN A 517 10.21 8.27 54.12
C GLN A 517 8.91 8.38 54.95
N ILE A 518 7.81 7.81 54.46
CA ILE A 518 6.52 7.76 55.17
C ILE A 518 6.69 6.99 56.48
N SER A 519 7.42 5.86 56.48
CA SER A 519 7.73 5.10 57.68
C SER A 519 8.55 5.93 58.68
N LYS A 520 9.61 6.62 58.22
CA LYS A 520 10.41 7.51 59.08
C LYS A 520 9.59 8.68 59.66
N LEU A 521 8.76 9.34 58.86
CA LEU A 521 7.94 10.46 59.31
C LEU A 521 6.82 10.03 60.27
N SER A 522 6.20 8.87 60.02
CA SER A 522 5.15 8.35 60.89
C SER A 522 5.67 7.86 62.25
N ASN A 523 6.90 7.35 62.31
CA ASN A 523 7.54 6.93 63.55
C ASN A 523 8.20 8.08 64.34
N ARG A 524 8.29 9.29 63.79
CA ARG A 524 8.91 10.45 64.44
C ARG A 524 7.94 11.08 65.46
N GLN A 525 8.33 11.09 66.73
CA GLN A 525 7.59 11.83 67.76
C GLN A 525 7.88 13.34 67.63
N PRO A 526 6.87 14.20 67.53
CA PRO A 526 7.06 15.65 67.44
C PRO A 526 7.46 16.22 68.81
N ALA A 527 8.44 17.12 68.84
CA ALA A 527 8.85 17.81 70.07
C ALA A 527 7.91 18.97 70.45
N ASN A 528 7.16 19.52 69.48
CA ASN A 528 6.19 20.59 69.70
C ASN A 528 5.06 20.60 68.65
N LEU A 529 4.04 21.43 68.86
CA LEU A 529 2.87 21.54 67.97
C LEU A 529 3.22 22.02 66.54
N GLN A 530 4.22 22.90 66.41
CA GLN A 530 4.64 23.39 65.09
C GLN A 530 5.31 22.27 64.27
N GLU A 531 6.16 21.47 64.91
CA GLU A 531 6.79 20.31 64.30
C GLU A 531 5.76 19.24 63.93
N ALA A 532 4.75 19.00 64.79
CA ALA A 532 3.64 18.10 64.46
C ALA A 532 2.91 18.52 63.17
N GLY A 533 2.62 19.82 63.02
CA GLY A 533 2.01 20.36 61.80
C GLY A 533 2.92 20.30 60.57
N ALA A 534 4.23 20.44 60.73
CA ALA A 534 5.20 20.26 59.65
C ALA A 534 5.30 18.78 59.20
N ILE A 535 5.37 17.85 60.16
CA ILE A 535 5.40 16.41 59.91
C ILE A 535 4.13 15.98 59.19
N SER A 536 2.95 16.41 59.64
CA SER A 536 1.67 16.08 58.99
C SER A 536 1.66 16.52 57.52
N ARG A 537 2.08 17.75 57.22
CA ARG A 537 2.14 18.27 55.83
C ARG A 537 3.14 17.50 54.97
N ALA A 538 4.32 17.19 55.51
CA ALA A 538 5.32 16.40 54.81
C ALA A 538 4.83 14.97 54.52
N LEU A 539 4.09 14.38 55.45
CA LEU A 539 3.50 13.05 55.33
C LEU A 539 2.42 13.04 54.24
N ASP A 540 1.51 14.03 54.23
CA ASP A 540 0.49 14.17 53.20
C ASP A 540 1.11 14.38 51.80
N GLN A 541 2.18 15.18 51.71
CA GLN A 541 2.93 15.38 50.48
C GLN A 541 3.57 14.06 49.99
N ALA A 542 4.25 13.33 50.87
CA ALA A 542 4.88 12.05 50.54
C ALA A 542 3.85 11.01 50.10
N ARG A 543 2.70 10.91 50.78
CA ARG A 543 1.58 10.02 50.39
C ARG A 543 0.98 10.40 49.03
N SER A 544 0.84 11.70 48.76
CA SER A 544 0.35 12.20 47.47
C SER A 544 1.29 11.83 46.33
N GLN A 545 2.61 12.05 46.51
CA GLN A 545 3.64 11.65 45.55
C GLN A 545 3.67 10.13 45.35
N HIS A 546 3.56 9.36 46.44
CA HIS A 546 3.51 7.90 46.39
C HIS A 546 2.33 7.42 45.53
N LYS A 547 1.12 7.95 45.77
CA LYS A 547 -0.08 7.65 44.97
C LYS A 547 0.11 8.03 43.50
N ALA A 548 0.77 9.15 43.20
CA ALA A 548 1.07 9.56 41.83
C ALA A 548 2.00 8.56 41.13
N HIS A 549 3.08 8.12 41.77
CA HIS A 549 3.98 7.12 41.21
C HIS A 549 3.31 5.75 41.06
N VAL A 550 2.51 5.28 42.02
CA VAL A 550 1.72 4.04 41.90
C VAL A 550 0.80 4.12 40.67
N SER A 551 0.16 5.27 40.45
CA SER A 551 -0.71 5.48 39.29
C SER A 551 0.07 5.47 37.98
N ARG A 552 1.28 6.07 37.94
CA ARG A 552 2.18 6.02 36.77
C ARG A 552 2.63 4.61 36.45
N VAL A 553 3.08 3.84 37.46
CA VAL A 553 3.44 2.42 37.31
C VAL A 553 2.27 1.64 36.73
N LYS A 554 1.06 1.79 37.30
CA LYS A 554 -0.15 1.10 36.80
C LYS A 554 -0.47 1.46 35.34
N ARG A 555 -0.37 2.73 34.97
CA ARG A 555 -0.61 3.18 33.60
C ARG A 555 0.42 2.58 32.63
N ARG A 556 1.71 2.70 32.94
CA ARG A 556 2.79 2.23 32.07
C ARG A 556 2.89 0.71 32.02
N SER A 557 2.63 0.01 33.12
CA SER A 557 2.57 -1.45 33.15
C SER A 557 1.50 -2.02 32.23
N ASN A 558 0.43 -1.25 31.96
CA ASN A 558 -0.61 -1.65 31.01
C ASN A 558 -0.25 -1.25 29.57
N GLN A 559 0.45 -0.13 29.37
CA GLN A 559 0.80 0.37 28.04
C GLN A 559 1.96 -0.40 27.40
N VAL A 560 3.00 -0.75 28.17
CA VAL A 560 4.20 -1.41 27.64
C VAL A 560 3.87 -2.75 26.94
N PRO A 561 3.03 -3.64 27.50
CA PRO A 561 2.58 -4.84 26.79
C PRO A 561 1.88 -4.54 25.46
N THR A 562 1.03 -3.51 25.39
CA THR A 562 0.38 -3.10 24.13
C THR A 562 1.39 -2.64 23.09
N SER A 563 2.43 -1.90 23.51
CA SER A 563 3.53 -1.51 22.60
C SER A 563 4.31 -2.72 22.09
N TYR A 564 4.48 -3.77 22.89
CA TYR A 564 5.08 -5.02 22.44
C TYR A 564 4.25 -5.76 21.41
N VAL A 565 2.92 -5.84 21.62
CA VAL A 565 2.01 -6.42 20.62
C VAL A 565 2.08 -5.65 19.31
N ALA A 566 2.13 -4.31 19.35
CA ALA A 566 2.31 -3.49 18.16
C ALA A 566 3.67 -3.74 17.48
N LEU A 567 4.74 -3.99 18.25
CA LEU A 567 6.04 -4.35 17.71
C LEU A 567 6.01 -5.72 17.01
N ALA A 568 5.31 -6.71 17.58
CA ALA A 568 5.12 -8.02 16.95
C ALA A 568 4.40 -7.90 15.61
N MET A 569 3.33 -7.11 15.57
CA MET A 569 2.61 -6.82 14.31
C MET A 569 3.51 -6.16 13.27
N LEU A 570 4.33 -5.18 13.66
CA LEU A 570 5.29 -4.53 12.74
C LEU A 570 6.38 -5.50 12.26
N HIS A 571 6.83 -6.43 13.10
CA HIS A 571 7.77 -7.47 12.70
C HIS A 571 7.14 -8.40 11.66
N ARG A 572 5.89 -8.81 11.87
CA ARG A 572 5.12 -9.57 10.88
C ARG A 572 4.97 -8.82 9.56
N VAL A 573 4.67 -7.51 9.61
CA VAL A 573 4.66 -6.65 8.41
C VAL A 573 6.02 -6.67 7.70
N ALA A 574 7.13 -6.57 8.44
CA ALA A 574 8.48 -6.61 7.88
C ALA A 574 8.82 -7.97 7.25
N VAL A 575 8.43 -9.09 7.88
CA VAL A 575 8.60 -10.44 7.33
C VAL A 575 7.80 -10.61 6.03
N LEU A 576 6.53 -10.19 6.04
CA LEU A 576 5.72 -10.18 4.82
C LEU A 576 6.34 -9.30 3.75
N GLY A 577 6.87 -8.14 4.14
CA GLY A 577 7.58 -7.23 3.24
C GLY A 577 8.80 -7.88 2.62
N GLN A 578 9.59 -8.62 3.38
CA GLN A 578 10.75 -9.34 2.86
C GLN A 578 10.37 -10.46 1.89
N VAL A 579 9.26 -11.15 2.14
CA VAL A 579 8.75 -12.18 1.22
C VAL A 579 8.26 -11.52 -0.05
N LEU A 580 7.47 -10.45 0.04
CA LEU A 580 6.85 -9.83 -1.13
C LEU A 580 7.84 -9.01 -1.97
N HIS A 581 8.76 -8.31 -1.31
CA HIS A 581 9.74 -7.46 -1.96
C HIS A 581 10.61 -8.27 -2.92
N ASN A 582 10.65 -7.85 -4.17
CA ASN A 582 11.45 -8.46 -5.23
C ASN A 582 11.05 -9.90 -5.63
N THR A 583 10.01 -10.49 -5.03
CA THR A 583 9.54 -11.84 -5.42
C THR A 583 8.10 -11.85 -5.94
N ALA A 584 7.21 -11.04 -5.33
CA ALA A 584 5.81 -10.98 -5.72
C ALA A 584 5.69 -10.32 -7.09
N GLN A 585 4.96 -10.98 -7.98
CA GLN A 585 4.82 -10.56 -9.37
C GLN A 585 3.37 -10.24 -9.69
N LEU A 586 3.15 -9.09 -10.30
CA LEU A 586 1.88 -8.62 -10.82
C LEU A 586 1.95 -8.65 -12.34
N LYS A 587 1.14 -9.52 -12.96
CA LYS A 587 0.97 -9.55 -14.40
C LYS A 587 -0.28 -8.78 -14.77
N TYR A 588 -0.14 -7.88 -15.73
CA TYR A 588 -1.24 -7.05 -16.18
C TYR A 588 -1.15 -6.82 -17.68
N ARG A 589 -2.26 -6.36 -18.26
CA ARG A 589 -2.28 -5.81 -19.61
C ARG A 589 -3.04 -4.50 -19.63
N VAL A 590 -2.61 -3.59 -20.49
CA VAL A 590 -3.37 -2.39 -20.84
C VAL A 590 -3.88 -2.58 -22.26
N PHE A 591 -5.16 -2.38 -22.47
CA PHE A 591 -5.80 -2.57 -23.77
C PHE A 591 -6.82 -1.47 -24.05
N ALA A 592 -7.13 -1.28 -25.33
CA ALA A 592 -8.20 -0.43 -25.78
C ALA A 592 -9.35 -1.26 -26.37
N VAL A 593 -10.59 -0.85 -26.12
CA VAL A 593 -11.80 -1.51 -26.65
C VAL A 593 -12.30 -0.76 -27.87
N GLY A 594 -12.35 -1.43 -29.02
CA GLY A 594 -13.04 -0.97 -30.23
C GLY A 594 -14.40 -1.64 -30.37
N ASN A 595 -15.13 -1.33 -31.45
CA ASN A 595 -16.47 -1.90 -31.70
C ASN A 595 -16.44 -3.42 -31.95
N THR A 596 -15.31 -3.92 -32.43
CA THR A 596 -15.14 -5.30 -32.88
C THR A 596 -14.28 -6.13 -31.92
N GLY A 597 -13.81 -5.53 -30.81
CA GLY A 597 -13.07 -6.17 -29.72
C GLY A 597 -11.83 -5.39 -29.25
N GLU A 598 -10.91 -6.08 -28.57
CA GLU A 598 -9.80 -5.48 -27.82
C GLU A 598 -8.52 -5.32 -28.66
N ILE A 599 -7.75 -4.25 -28.40
CA ILE A 599 -6.40 -3.97 -28.93
C ILE A 599 -5.45 -3.90 -27.73
N ASN A 600 -4.53 -4.85 -27.61
CA ASN A 600 -3.53 -4.82 -26.54
C ASN A 600 -2.52 -3.70 -26.80
N LEU A 601 -2.32 -2.82 -25.82
CA LEU A 601 -1.35 -1.72 -25.85
C LEU A 601 -0.06 -2.13 -25.15
N LEU A 602 -0.19 -2.78 -23.98
CA LEU A 602 0.90 -3.29 -23.16
C LEU A 602 0.52 -4.66 -22.60
N VAL A 603 1.45 -5.61 -22.60
CA VAL A 603 1.33 -6.91 -21.93
C VAL A 603 2.56 -7.13 -21.07
N ALA A 604 2.35 -7.18 -19.74
CA ALA A 604 3.37 -7.41 -18.73
C ALA A 604 3.28 -8.84 -18.19
N ASP A 605 3.72 -9.82 -19.01
CA ASP A 605 3.59 -11.25 -18.70
C ASP A 605 4.93 -12.03 -18.70
N SER A 606 6.00 -11.40 -19.19
CA SER A 606 7.30 -12.04 -19.32
C SER A 606 8.04 -12.13 -17.98
N THR A 607 8.87 -13.17 -17.83
CA THR A 607 9.66 -13.38 -16.61
C THR A 607 10.61 -12.19 -16.42
N PRO A 608 10.62 -11.54 -15.24
CA PRO A 608 11.53 -10.43 -14.99
C PRO A 608 12.98 -10.92 -15.08
N ALA A 609 13.87 -10.06 -15.57
CA ALA A 609 15.30 -10.31 -15.52
C ALA A 609 15.68 -10.62 -14.06
N THR A 610 16.54 -11.63 -13.86
CA THR A 610 16.92 -12.20 -12.57
C THR A 610 16.99 -11.13 -11.49
N SER A 611 16.01 -11.13 -10.58
CA SER A 611 15.97 -10.13 -9.51
C SER A 611 17.17 -10.35 -8.60
N PRO A 612 17.87 -9.28 -8.17
CA PRO A 612 18.90 -9.41 -7.14
C PRO A 612 18.32 -10.12 -5.91
N ALA A 613 19.17 -10.82 -5.16
CA ALA A 613 18.76 -11.45 -3.92
C ALA A 613 18.00 -10.42 -3.06
N PRO A 614 16.84 -10.79 -2.47
CA PRO A 614 16.00 -9.83 -1.79
C PRO A 614 16.79 -9.17 -0.66
N GLU A 615 17.16 -7.89 -0.82
CA GLU A 615 17.65 -7.02 0.25
C GLU A 615 16.46 -6.65 1.15
N GLY A 616 15.94 -7.66 1.83
CA GLY A 616 14.74 -7.57 2.63
C GLY A 616 14.90 -6.68 3.86
N PHE A 617 13.89 -6.76 4.72
CA PHE A 617 13.93 -6.13 6.04
C PHE A 617 14.88 -6.92 6.94
N ASP A 618 16.07 -6.39 7.23
CA ASP A 618 17.05 -6.97 8.18
C ASP A 618 16.44 -7.32 9.55
N LEU A 619 15.33 -6.65 9.91
CA LEU A 619 14.55 -6.87 11.11
C LEU A 619 14.06 -8.31 11.29
N ALA A 620 13.68 -8.99 10.20
CA ALA A 620 13.16 -10.35 10.25
C ALA A 620 14.21 -11.34 10.80
N ASN A 621 15.46 -11.19 10.35
CA ASN A 621 16.55 -12.08 10.72
C ASN A 621 17.04 -11.85 12.15
N ARG A 622 16.95 -10.62 12.69
CA ARG A 622 17.47 -10.28 14.02
C ARG A 622 16.72 -10.97 15.16
N TYR A 623 15.44 -11.28 14.98
CA TYR A 623 14.59 -11.75 16.08
C TYR A 623 14.12 -13.20 15.98
N SER A 624 14.59 -13.97 14.99
CA SER A 624 14.15 -15.36 14.77
C SER A 624 14.57 -16.34 15.87
N SER A 625 15.62 -16.03 16.63
CA SER A 625 16.11 -16.89 17.72
C SER A 625 15.43 -16.54 19.05
N PRO A 626 14.98 -17.53 19.85
CA PRO A 626 14.47 -17.30 21.20
C PRO A 626 15.58 -16.98 22.21
N ILE A 627 16.85 -17.16 21.85
CA ILE A 627 18.00 -16.83 22.69
C ILE A 627 18.01 -15.33 23.01
N GLY A 628 18.26 -15.01 24.28
CA GLY A 628 18.32 -13.65 24.79
C GLY A 628 17.41 -13.43 25.99
N ASP A 629 17.18 -12.17 26.30
CA ASP A 629 16.37 -11.77 27.45
C ASP A 629 14.91 -11.57 27.07
N TRP A 630 14.02 -12.01 27.95
CA TRP A 630 12.58 -11.91 27.83
C TRP A 630 11.99 -11.43 29.15
N VAL A 631 10.88 -10.71 29.08
CA VAL A 631 10.25 -10.07 30.24
C VAL A 631 8.82 -10.55 30.34
N LEU A 632 8.48 -11.06 31.52
CA LEU A 632 7.10 -11.31 31.94
C LEU A 632 6.64 -10.16 32.83
N PHE A 633 5.60 -9.45 32.39
CA PHE A 633 4.98 -8.37 33.17
C PHE A 633 4.01 -8.91 34.24
N SER A 634 4.50 -9.80 35.10
CA SER A 634 3.80 -10.27 36.30
C SER A 634 3.98 -9.31 37.49
N LYS A 635 3.34 -9.59 38.62
CA LYS A 635 3.60 -8.91 39.90
C LYS A 635 4.28 -9.90 40.86
N PRO A 636 5.61 -9.82 41.08
CA PRO A 636 6.58 -8.88 40.50
C PRO A 636 6.95 -9.23 39.04
N PRO A 637 7.48 -8.26 38.27
CA PRO A 637 7.96 -8.52 36.91
C PRO A 637 9.19 -9.42 36.94
N MET A 638 9.27 -10.34 35.97
CA MET A 638 10.32 -11.37 35.91
C MET A 638 11.07 -11.27 34.57
N ARG A 639 12.39 -11.45 34.61
CA ARG A 639 13.27 -11.57 33.44
C ARG A 639 13.63 -13.03 33.22
N TYR A 640 13.41 -13.54 32.02
CA TYR A 640 13.76 -14.87 31.56
C TYR A 640 14.93 -14.74 30.58
N GLU A 641 16.07 -15.29 30.93
CA GLU A 641 17.29 -15.28 30.11
C GLU A 641 17.44 -16.67 29.48
N PHE A 642 17.25 -16.73 28.16
CA PHE A 642 17.35 -17.92 27.34
C PHE A 642 18.76 -18.02 26.79
N LEU A 643 19.53 -19.00 27.27
CA LEU A 643 20.92 -19.20 26.88
C LEU A 643 21.04 -20.23 25.76
N SER A 644 22.12 -20.15 24.98
CA SER A 644 22.48 -21.20 24.03
C SER A 644 22.64 -22.55 24.74
N GLY A 645 22.22 -23.63 24.09
CA GLY A 645 22.24 -24.97 24.68
C GLY A 645 21.03 -25.30 25.58
N GLY A 646 19.95 -24.52 25.53
CA GLY A 646 18.68 -24.87 26.17
C GLY A 646 18.62 -24.60 27.68
N SER A 647 19.50 -23.75 28.22
CA SER A 647 19.46 -23.35 29.64
C SER A 647 18.63 -22.09 29.84
N LEU A 648 17.86 -22.03 30.93
CA LEU A 648 16.97 -20.91 31.27
C LEU A 648 17.32 -20.35 32.66
N ARG A 649 17.42 -19.03 32.80
CA ARG A 649 17.50 -18.34 34.10
C ARG A 649 16.33 -17.38 34.28
N VAL A 650 15.75 -17.36 35.48
CA VAL A 650 14.61 -16.49 35.80
C VAL A 650 15.00 -15.57 36.96
N ARG A 651 15.07 -14.27 36.70
CA ARG A 651 15.43 -13.25 37.69
C ARG A 651 14.26 -12.34 37.99
N ASN A 652 14.19 -11.84 39.21
CA ASN A 652 13.29 -10.74 39.52
C ASN A 652 13.82 -9.48 38.83
N PHE A 653 12.98 -8.82 38.04
CA PHE A 653 13.39 -7.69 37.20
C PHE A 653 13.91 -6.49 38.02
N LEU A 654 13.41 -6.31 39.25
CA LEU A 654 13.76 -5.18 40.12
C LEU A 654 15.00 -5.43 40.96
N THR A 655 15.13 -6.64 41.50
CA THR A 655 16.27 -6.96 42.39
C THR A 655 17.44 -7.58 41.65
N ASN A 656 17.25 -7.98 40.39
CA ASN A 656 18.18 -8.78 39.59
C ASN A 656 18.63 -10.09 40.30
N GLN A 657 17.91 -10.50 41.34
CA GLN A 657 18.18 -11.76 42.04
C GLN A 657 17.61 -12.91 41.22
N GLU A 658 18.42 -13.96 41.07
CA GLU A 658 17.96 -15.20 40.47
C GLU A 658 16.91 -15.84 41.37
N THR A 659 15.75 -16.12 40.79
CA THR A 659 14.59 -16.69 41.48
C THR A 659 14.31 -18.12 41.04
N ALA A 660 14.80 -18.54 39.88
CA ALA A 660 14.77 -19.90 39.38
C ALA A 660 15.81 -20.11 38.28
N SER A 661 16.19 -21.36 38.07
CA SER A 661 16.86 -21.85 36.88
C SER A 661 16.06 -23.02 36.28
N GLY A 662 16.30 -23.31 35.01
CA GLY A 662 15.52 -24.28 34.26
C GLY A 662 16.13 -24.62 32.92
N ARG A 663 15.33 -25.27 32.08
CA ARG A 663 15.67 -25.61 30.70
C ARG A 663 14.61 -25.07 29.75
N TRP A 664 15.00 -24.88 28.50
CA TRP A 664 14.08 -24.61 27.43
C TRP A 664 14.45 -25.46 26.21
N SER A 665 13.45 -25.79 25.40
CA SER A 665 13.63 -26.44 24.11
C SER A 665 12.66 -25.83 23.10
N GLN A 666 13.05 -25.85 21.83
CA GLN A 666 12.22 -25.34 20.73
C GLN A 666 11.93 -26.48 19.76
N LYS A 667 10.66 -26.59 19.38
CA LYS A 667 10.20 -27.43 18.27
C LYS A 667 9.36 -26.55 17.37
N GLU A 668 9.89 -26.24 16.19
CA GLU A 668 9.26 -25.29 15.25
C GLU A 668 9.02 -23.92 15.90
N THR A 669 7.76 -23.50 16.05
CA THR A 669 7.36 -22.24 16.73
C THR A 669 7.05 -22.43 18.21
N GLU A 670 6.98 -23.67 18.70
CA GLU A 670 6.69 -23.97 20.09
C GLU A 670 7.96 -24.01 20.93
N ILE A 671 7.92 -23.31 22.06
CA ILE A 671 8.99 -23.18 23.02
C ILE A 671 8.50 -23.74 24.35
N THR A 672 9.08 -24.85 24.75
CA THR A 672 8.79 -25.49 26.03
C THR A 672 9.76 -24.97 27.08
N LEU A 673 9.24 -24.38 28.15
CA LEU A 673 10.01 -23.95 29.32
C LEU A 673 9.78 -24.91 30.49
N GLU A 674 10.87 -25.37 31.09
CA GLU A 674 10.85 -26.17 32.30
C GLU A 674 11.57 -25.42 33.42
N ALA A 675 10.83 -24.90 34.40
CA ALA A 675 11.39 -24.21 35.55
C ALA A 675 10.54 -24.46 36.80
N ARG A 676 11.19 -24.61 37.96
CA ARG A 676 10.51 -24.88 39.25
C ARG A 676 9.58 -26.11 39.22
N GLY A 677 9.94 -27.15 38.47
CA GLY A 677 9.13 -28.36 38.31
C GLY A 677 7.82 -28.15 37.54
N LYS A 678 7.66 -27.00 36.85
CA LYS A 678 6.54 -26.75 35.94
C LYS A 678 7.05 -26.70 34.51
N GLN A 679 6.28 -27.31 33.63
CA GLN A 679 6.46 -27.24 32.18
C GLN A 679 5.37 -26.32 31.61
N VAL A 680 5.77 -25.33 30.82
CA VAL A 680 4.85 -24.40 30.14
C VAL A 680 5.27 -24.30 28.69
N VAL A 681 4.31 -24.44 27.78
CA VAL A 681 4.52 -24.29 26.34
C VAL A 681 4.13 -22.86 25.95
N TYR A 682 4.98 -22.23 25.14
CA TYR A 682 4.76 -20.92 24.54
C TYR A 682 4.84 -21.05 23.03
N GLU A 683 3.94 -20.39 22.32
CA GLU A 683 4.04 -20.16 20.89
C GLU A 683 4.82 -18.87 20.64
N MET A 684 5.94 -18.95 19.91
CA MET A 684 6.70 -17.78 19.49
C MET A 684 5.99 -17.05 18.35
N LYS A 685 5.67 -15.78 18.57
CA LYS A 685 5.02 -14.88 17.62
C LYS A 685 6.02 -13.84 17.16
N ASP A 686 6.43 -13.96 15.90
CA ASP A 686 7.23 -12.97 15.18
C ASP A 686 8.54 -12.57 15.93
N GLY A 687 9.12 -13.51 16.69
CA GLY A 687 10.42 -13.34 17.36
C GLY A 687 10.50 -12.35 18.52
N VAL A 688 9.39 -11.68 18.87
CA VAL A 688 9.35 -10.62 19.90
C VAL A 688 8.31 -10.86 20.99
N GLU A 689 7.32 -11.72 20.75
CA GLU A 689 6.33 -12.17 21.73
C GLU A 689 6.32 -13.70 21.80
N MET A 690 6.13 -14.24 22.99
CA MET A 690 5.85 -15.64 23.24
C MET A 690 4.56 -15.71 24.03
N ARG A 691 3.58 -16.51 23.60
CA ARG A 691 2.29 -16.61 24.28
C ARG A 691 1.98 -18.05 24.65
N SER A 692 1.67 -18.27 25.93
CA SER A 692 1.18 -19.56 26.40
C SER A 692 -0.31 -19.74 26.10
N ASP A 693 -0.78 -20.97 26.23
CA ASP A 693 -2.22 -21.33 26.09
C ASP A 693 -3.10 -20.57 27.10
N ASP A 694 -2.56 -20.28 28.28
CA ASP A 694 -3.22 -19.49 29.33
C ASP A 694 -3.25 -17.98 29.02
N GLY A 695 -2.76 -17.57 27.85
CA GLY A 695 -2.69 -16.18 27.41
C GLY A 695 -1.58 -15.36 28.08
N ILE A 696 -0.69 -15.98 28.85
CA ILE A 696 0.45 -15.32 29.48
C ILE A 696 1.50 -15.00 28.39
N GLY A 697 1.86 -13.72 28.29
CA GLY A 697 2.84 -13.21 27.32
C GLY A 697 4.22 -12.98 27.92
N LEU A 698 5.25 -13.50 27.25
CA LEU A 698 6.67 -13.21 27.43
C LEU A 698 7.12 -12.30 26.28
N PHE A 699 7.84 -11.22 26.60
CA PHE A 699 8.22 -10.22 25.61
C PHE A 699 9.72 -10.02 25.54
N ARG A 700 10.30 -10.03 24.34
CA ARG A 700 11.74 -9.90 24.17
C ARG A 700 12.24 -8.58 24.76
N GLN A 701 13.32 -8.62 25.51
CA GLN A 701 13.97 -7.41 25.98
C GLN A 701 14.62 -6.73 24.78
N ILE A 702 14.15 -5.51 24.50
CA ILE A 702 14.71 -4.65 23.48
C ILE A 702 15.71 -3.75 24.20
N ASP A 703 16.96 -3.81 23.79
CA ASP A 703 18.00 -2.93 24.28
C ASP A 703 17.82 -1.52 23.73
N ALA A 704 18.50 -0.54 24.34
CA ALA A 704 18.43 0.84 23.85
C ALA A 704 18.87 0.87 22.37
N PRO A 705 18.11 1.55 21.49
CA PRO A 705 18.40 1.65 20.07
C PRO A 705 19.71 2.39 19.78
#